data_AF-A0A2E7EIR6-F1
#
_entry.id   AF-A0A2E7EIR6-F1
#
_cell.length_a   1.000
_cell.length_b   1.000
_cell.length_c   1.000
_cell.angle_alpha   90.00
_cell.angle_beta   90.00
_cell.angle_gamma   90.00
#
_symmetry.space_group_name_H-M   'P 1'
#
loop_
_entity.id
_entity.type
_entity.pdbx_description
1 polymer ?
#
loop_
_entity_poly.entity_id
_entity_poly.type
_entity_poly.pdbx_seq_one_letter_code
_entity_poly.pdbx_strand_id
1 'polypeptide(L)'
;MKNKMSNAPNSIPPNVEKLLAKLRRRVRVYVWLEGLALAVIWVVVAFWLSLGMDYLPVLAGADEMPRAARVLVLLATSAGLAYILYRWILRRAFVQLANRSLALLLERQYPEFRDALMTAVDLSEEGESPLELHHSMFEKSVAEAVSQTNKVRVSKVFNRSPLLRKLICATLAFGSVVAFAVFAHEAFATWTSRILMLSDAPWPRRASIEVLGFEQTPLKVAEGSDFVVRVRADASRPTPPPKLCVIYYELDGGETGRVNMSKDGESREGYQHYRFDGKPFKGMLESVSFDVVGFDARVKDLDIQVVKSPSVTGVEMDCQLPKYTARLPRKQAWRPGTSLPIGSEVRLTIASSKPLREVVLENLDTGESETLQFSPESETSQFDYQLPTLSEPVGIQISLVDTDGISSQQPYRLAIATLADLPPRIDVLMQGIGSAITPQARIPLQGEITDDYGINKSWFDITSEEQTTRKVEFDLAQRGQVEAVLDLREQATQESNAWRLETGKSIILAVKSDDLYDLGDAANVGQGDEYSLDVVTSDELLALLEANELNLKRRFEQVISEMKSTRDRLLRLQADLQPNASDESAEPGDQNVSNEQIWSLRVLQVQRANQQGDKSRLEIEGVAAAFENIREQIINNRVDTEERKIRLQNQIIDPLSQIAIEQFPQWQQTLVDLQAQFEANVADQPLTTAAVEEANELLLAMEAVLNKMLELETYNELVDLVRSIIREQSEIADETNDQRKQKARSLLED
;
A
#
# COMPACT_ATOMS: atom_id res chain seq x y z
N MET A 1 -71.36 -65.21 -95.96
CA MET A 1 -72.58 -65.49 -95.18
C MET A 1 -72.22 -66.38 -94.00
N LYS A 2 -72.81 -66.08 -92.83
CA LYS A 2 -72.84 -66.85 -91.57
C LYS A 2 -71.58 -66.85 -90.70
N ASN A 3 -71.64 -65.96 -89.70
CA ASN A 3 -71.58 -66.26 -88.27
C ASN A 3 -70.76 -67.49 -87.84
N LYS A 4 -69.71 -67.23 -87.08
CA LYS A 4 -69.50 -67.88 -85.79
C LYS A 4 -68.80 -66.91 -84.84
N MET A 5 -69.61 -66.10 -84.15
CA MET A 5 -69.26 -65.56 -82.85
C MET A 5 -69.12 -66.75 -81.91
N SER A 6 -67.90 -67.04 -81.45
CA SER A 6 -67.69 -67.83 -80.24
C SER A 6 -67.88 -66.88 -79.05
N ASN A 7 -69.11 -66.82 -78.55
CA ASN A 7 -69.45 -66.21 -77.27
C ASN A 7 -68.71 -66.95 -76.16
N ALA A 8 -67.86 -66.24 -75.43
CA ALA A 8 -67.59 -66.60 -74.04
C ALA A 8 -68.85 -66.22 -73.23
N PRO A 9 -69.51 -67.16 -72.55
CA PRO A 9 -70.60 -66.82 -71.65
C PRO A 9 -69.99 -66.22 -70.37
N ASN A 10 -70.61 -65.15 -69.86
CA ASN A 10 -70.28 -64.46 -68.60
C ASN A 10 -69.19 -63.39 -68.68
N SER A 11 -69.34 -62.43 -69.60
CA SER A 11 -68.66 -61.14 -69.50
C SER A 11 -69.65 -59.99 -69.64
N ILE A 12 -69.48 -58.94 -68.83
CA ILE A 12 -70.25 -57.69 -68.87
C ILE A 12 -70.30 -57.15 -70.32
N PRO A 13 -71.46 -56.66 -70.82
CA PRO A 13 -71.55 -56.07 -72.15
C PRO A 13 -70.56 -54.91 -72.32
N PRO A 14 -69.82 -54.81 -73.44
CA PRO A 14 -68.73 -53.84 -73.60
C PRO A 14 -69.19 -52.38 -73.51
N ASN A 15 -70.46 -52.09 -73.80
CA ASN A 15 -71.03 -50.74 -73.67
C ASN A 15 -71.28 -50.35 -72.20
N VAL A 16 -71.75 -51.31 -71.38
CA VAL A 16 -71.99 -51.13 -69.95
C VAL A 16 -70.65 -51.03 -69.21
N GLU A 17 -69.69 -51.90 -69.55
CA GLU A 17 -68.34 -51.84 -69.00
C GLU A 17 -67.65 -50.51 -69.30
N LYS A 18 -67.75 -50.00 -70.54
CA LYS A 18 -67.22 -48.68 -70.91
C LYS A 18 -67.90 -47.54 -70.13
N LEU A 19 -69.20 -47.62 -69.86
CA LEU A 19 -69.91 -46.61 -69.08
C LEU A 19 -69.46 -46.64 -67.60
N LEU A 20 -69.41 -47.82 -66.99
CA LEU A 20 -68.94 -48.02 -65.62
C LEU A 20 -67.46 -47.62 -65.46
N ALA A 21 -66.60 -47.95 -66.43
CA ALA A 21 -65.21 -47.50 -66.47
C ALA A 21 -65.09 -45.96 -66.59
N LYS A 22 -65.95 -45.33 -67.42
CA LYS A 22 -66.00 -43.86 -67.57
C LYS A 22 -66.48 -43.17 -66.29
N LEU A 23 -67.46 -43.75 -65.59
CA LEU A 23 -67.91 -43.28 -64.28
C LEU A 23 -66.80 -43.45 -63.23
N ARG A 24 -66.18 -44.63 -63.15
CA ARG A 24 -65.04 -44.92 -62.25
C ARG A 24 -63.89 -43.93 -62.44
N ARG A 25 -63.51 -43.64 -63.69
CA ARG A 25 -62.48 -42.64 -64.01
C ARG A 25 -62.88 -41.25 -63.52
N ARG A 26 -64.13 -40.83 -63.69
CA ARG A 26 -64.61 -39.52 -63.23
C ARG A 26 -64.71 -39.41 -61.71
N VAL A 27 -65.15 -40.45 -61.01
CA VAL A 27 -65.12 -40.50 -59.54
C VAL A 27 -63.69 -40.34 -59.05
N ARG A 28 -62.74 -41.08 -59.62
CA ARG A 28 -61.32 -40.95 -59.27
C ARG A 28 -60.80 -39.54 -59.53
N VAL A 29 -61.05 -38.97 -60.72
CA VAL A 29 -60.63 -37.58 -61.03
C VAL A 29 -61.23 -36.58 -60.04
N TYR A 30 -62.48 -36.73 -59.63
CA TYR A 30 -63.12 -35.87 -58.63
C TYR A 30 -62.39 -35.95 -57.28
N VAL A 31 -62.11 -37.16 -56.80
CA VAL A 31 -61.37 -37.40 -55.54
C VAL A 31 -59.95 -36.81 -55.61
N TRP A 32 -59.28 -36.97 -56.74
CA TRP A 32 -57.95 -36.39 -56.97
C TRP A 32 -57.98 -34.86 -56.96
N LEU A 33 -58.93 -34.23 -57.66
CA LEU A 33 -59.08 -32.77 -57.68
C LEU A 33 -59.44 -32.20 -56.30
N GLU A 34 -60.32 -32.87 -55.56
CA GLU A 34 -60.69 -32.44 -54.21
C GLU A 34 -59.51 -32.58 -53.23
N GLY A 35 -58.80 -33.71 -53.27
CA GLY A 35 -57.62 -33.94 -52.43
C GLY A 35 -56.47 -33.00 -52.75
N LEU A 36 -56.23 -32.73 -54.05
CA LEU A 36 -55.19 -31.80 -54.49
C LEU A 36 -55.54 -30.35 -54.11
N ALA A 37 -56.80 -29.93 -54.22
CA ALA A 37 -57.23 -28.62 -53.75
C ALA A 37 -56.99 -28.45 -52.24
N LEU A 38 -57.29 -29.47 -51.43
CA LEU A 38 -57.05 -29.44 -49.99
C LEU A 38 -55.55 -29.40 -49.66
N ALA A 39 -54.73 -30.17 -50.38
CA ALA A 39 -53.28 -30.17 -50.23
C ALA A 39 -52.67 -28.80 -50.55
N VAL A 40 -53.12 -28.14 -51.63
CA VAL A 40 -52.69 -26.78 -51.98
C VAL A 40 -53.08 -25.78 -50.90
N ILE A 41 -54.31 -25.83 -50.39
CA ILE A 41 -54.76 -24.94 -49.30
C ILE A 41 -53.88 -25.13 -48.05
N TRP A 42 -53.58 -26.38 -47.68
CA TRP A 42 -52.72 -26.68 -46.53
C TRP A 42 -51.32 -26.09 -46.69
N VAL A 43 -50.68 -26.26 -47.86
CA VAL A 43 -49.35 -25.71 -48.13
C VAL A 43 -49.35 -24.18 -48.10
N VAL A 44 -50.40 -23.54 -48.64
CA VAL A 44 -50.52 -22.07 -48.60
C VAL A 44 -50.70 -21.56 -47.17
N VAL A 45 -51.54 -22.20 -46.36
CA VAL A 45 -51.72 -21.81 -44.95
C VAL A 45 -50.43 -22.01 -44.16
N ALA A 46 -49.74 -23.14 -44.38
CA ALA A 46 -48.44 -23.41 -43.80
C ALA A 46 -47.39 -22.37 -44.19
N PHE A 47 -47.37 -21.94 -45.46
CA PHE A 47 -46.50 -20.86 -45.95
C PHE A 47 -46.74 -19.58 -45.15
N TRP A 48 -47.97 -19.07 -45.10
CA TRP A 48 -48.28 -17.82 -44.42
C TRP A 48 -48.03 -17.87 -42.91
N LEU A 49 -48.33 -19.00 -42.26
CA LEU A 49 -48.03 -19.19 -40.84
C LEU A 49 -46.51 -19.21 -40.59
N SER A 50 -45.75 -19.98 -41.36
CA SER A 50 -44.29 -20.05 -41.21
C SER A 50 -43.61 -18.72 -41.49
N LEU A 51 -44.05 -17.98 -42.52
CA LEU A 51 -43.56 -16.64 -42.84
C LEU A 51 -43.88 -15.67 -41.70
N GLY A 52 -45.12 -15.68 -41.19
CA GLY A 52 -45.52 -14.82 -40.08
C GLY A 52 -44.74 -15.11 -38.80
N MET A 53 -44.54 -16.39 -38.48
CA MET A 53 -43.79 -16.81 -37.28
C MET A 53 -42.30 -16.45 -37.36
N ASP A 54 -41.68 -16.47 -38.54
CA ASP A 54 -40.26 -16.13 -38.70
C ASP A 54 -40.02 -14.62 -38.89
N TYR A 55 -40.91 -13.90 -39.58
CA TYR A 55 -40.69 -12.48 -39.94
C TYR A 55 -41.28 -11.47 -38.94
N LEU A 56 -42.42 -11.75 -38.30
CA LEU A 56 -43.03 -10.79 -37.36
C LEU A 56 -42.15 -10.47 -36.13
N PRO A 57 -41.45 -11.44 -35.51
CA PRO A 57 -40.54 -11.15 -34.41
C PRO A 57 -39.40 -10.21 -34.81
N VAL A 58 -38.89 -10.34 -36.04
CA VAL A 58 -37.79 -9.49 -36.57
C VAL A 58 -38.22 -8.03 -36.67
N LEU A 59 -39.46 -7.77 -37.08
CA LEU A 59 -40.00 -6.41 -37.13
C LEU A 59 -40.08 -5.76 -35.73
N ALA A 60 -40.17 -6.57 -34.69
CA ALA A 60 -40.16 -6.14 -33.29
C ALA A 60 -38.75 -6.12 -32.67
N GLY A 61 -37.69 -6.39 -33.45
CA GLY A 61 -36.30 -6.45 -32.96
C GLY A 61 -36.00 -7.70 -32.10
N ALA A 62 -36.86 -8.71 -32.17
CA ALA A 62 -36.67 -10.02 -31.54
C ALA A 62 -35.96 -11.00 -32.47
N ASP A 63 -35.50 -12.11 -31.90
CA ASP A 63 -34.72 -13.12 -32.61
C ASP A 63 -35.53 -13.81 -33.72
N GLU A 64 -34.83 -14.17 -34.79
CA GLU A 64 -35.41 -15.01 -35.83
C GLU A 64 -35.71 -16.42 -35.32
N MET A 65 -36.56 -17.17 -36.02
CA MET A 65 -36.95 -18.51 -35.59
C MET A 65 -35.73 -19.46 -35.54
N PRO A 66 -35.45 -20.11 -34.39
CA PRO A 66 -34.29 -20.99 -34.26
C PRO A 66 -34.40 -22.20 -35.20
N ARG A 67 -33.26 -22.75 -35.63
CA ARG A 67 -33.19 -23.89 -36.57
C ARG A 67 -34.10 -25.05 -36.14
N ALA A 68 -34.11 -25.40 -34.85
CA ALA A 68 -34.92 -26.49 -34.31
C ALA A 68 -36.42 -26.25 -34.49
N ALA A 69 -36.89 -25.02 -34.23
CA ALA A 69 -38.28 -24.67 -34.41
C ALA A 69 -38.67 -24.70 -35.91
N ARG A 70 -37.76 -24.27 -36.82
CA ARG A 70 -37.95 -24.37 -38.27
C ARG A 70 -38.08 -25.82 -38.74
N VAL A 71 -37.21 -26.72 -38.25
CA VAL A 71 -37.32 -28.17 -38.50
C VAL A 71 -38.68 -28.71 -38.05
N LEU A 72 -39.14 -28.32 -36.85
CA LEU A 72 -40.43 -28.76 -36.31
C LEU A 72 -41.59 -28.30 -37.20
N VAL A 73 -41.59 -27.04 -37.64
CA VAL A 73 -42.61 -26.53 -38.58
C VAL A 73 -42.54 -27.27 -39.91
N LEU A 74 -41.35 -27.55 -40.45
CA LEU A 74 -41.20 -28.30 -41.70
C LEU A 74 -41.69 -29.77 -41.55
N LEU A 75 -41.41 -30.42 -40.42
CA LEU A 75 -41.92 -31.76 -40.10
C LEU A 75 -43.44 -31.75 -39.92
N ALA A 76 -44.00 -30.77 -39.21
CA ALA A 76 -45.45 -30.66 -39.00
C ALA A 76 -46.19 -30.41 -40.32
N THR A 77 -45.65 -29.53 -41.18
CA THR A 77 -46.22 -29.20 -42.48
C THR A 77 -46.14 -30.38 -43.45
N SER A 78 -45.00 -31.08 -43.51
CA SER A 78 -44.83 -32.29 -44.33
C SER A 78 -45.67 -33.47 -43.83
N ALA A 79 -45.75 -33.70 -42.51
CA ALA A 79 -46.61 -34.72 -41.92
C ALA A 79 -48.10 -34.44 -42.16
N GLY A 80 -48.53 -33.19 -42.01
CA GLY A 80 -49.90 -32.77 -42.34
C GLY A 80 -50.23 -32.97 -43.82
N LEU A 81 -49.29 -32.63 -44.72
CA LEU A 81 -49.44 -32.87 -46.15
C LEU A 81 -49.52 -34.37 -46.47
N ALA A 82 -48.62 -35.18 -45.90
CA ALA A 82 -48.62 -36.63 -46.06
C ALA A 82 -49.93 -37.26 -45.55
N TYR A 83 -50.43 -36.81 -44.40
CA TYR A 83 -51.72 -37.26 -43.86
C TYR A 83 -52.89 -36.90 -44.77
N ILE A 84 -52.93 -35.68 -45.31
CA ILE A 84 -53.95 -35.25 -46.27
C ILE A 84 -53.90 -36.10 -47.54
N LEU A 85 -52.72 -36.26 -48.15
CA LEU A 85 -52.54 -37.06 -49.34
C LEU A 85 -52.92 -38.53 -49.10
N TYR A 86 -52.51 -39.10 -47.96
CA TYR A 86 -52.88 -40.46 -47.58
C TYR A 86 -54.39 -40.61 -47.35
N ARG A 87 -55.01 -39.74 -46.55
CA ARG A 87 -56.42 -39.86 -46.13
C ARG A 87 -57.42 -39.52 -47.23
N TRP A 88 -57.10 -38.54 -48.07
CA TRP A 88 -58.02 -37.98 -49.07
C TRP A 88 -57.72 -38.45 -50.50
N ILE A 89 -56.46 -38.75 -50.84
CA ILE A 89 -56.10 -39.26 -52.17
C ILE A 89 -55.85 -40.76 -52.11
N LEU A 90 -54.81 -41.23 -51.40
CA LEU A 90 -54.35 -42.62 -51.45
C LEU A 90 -55.44 -43.59 -50.96
N ARG A 91 -55.94 -43.41 -49.73
CA ARG A 91 -56.95 -44.28 -49.14
C ARG A 91 -58.26 -44.28 -49.94
N ARG A 92 -58.62 -43.19 -50.62
CA ARG A 92 -59.87 -43.07 -51.38
C ARG A 92 -59.74 -43.51 -52.84
N ALA A 93 -58.59 -43.27 -53.47
CA ALA A 93 -58.33 -43.62 -54.87
C ALA A 93 -58.10 -45.13 -55.06
N PHE A 94 -57.58 -45.81 -54.03
CA PHE A 94 -57.30 -47.25 -54.04
C PHE A 94 -58.45 -48.11 -53.49
N VAL A 95 -59.60 -47.53 -53.12
CA VAL A 95 -60.80 -48.33 -52.81
C VAL A 95 -61.25 -49.06 -54.08
N GLN A 96 -61.48 -50.37 -53.96
CA GLN A 96 -62.08 -51.16 -55.03
C GLN A 96 -63.54 -50.72 -55.21
N LEU A 97 -63.79 -49.95 -56.28
CA LEU A 97 -65.13 -49.56 -56.71
C LEU A 97 -65.75 -50.73 -57.49
N ALA A 98 -66.38 -51.65 -56.76
CA ALA A 98 -67.11 -52.79 -57.31
C ALA A 98 -68.15 -52.31 -58.33
N ASN A 99 -68.28 -53.02 -59.46
CA ASN A 99 -69.19 -52.62 -60.53
C ASN A 99 -70.64 -52.50 -60.02
N ARG A 100 -71.04 -53.38 -59.10
CA ARG A 100 -72.33 -53.34 -58.39
C ARG A 100 -72.65 -52.00 -57.74
N SER A 101 -71.70 -51.43 -56.99
CA SER A 101 -71.88 -50.13 -56.32
C SER A 101 -72.01 -48.96 -57.29
N LEU A 102 -71.32 -49.03 -58.43
CA LEU A 102 -71.39 -48.02 -59.50
C LEU A 102 -72.71 -48.14 -60.27
N ALA A 103 -73.21 -49.37 -60.48
CA ALA A 103 -74.51 -49.64 -61.08
C ALA A 103 -75.64 -49.08 -60.20
N LEU A 104 -75.63 -49.36 -58.90
CA LEU A 104 -76.61 -48.85 -57.93
C LEU A 104 -76.62 -47.32 -57.88
N LEU A 105 -75.45 -46.67 -57.93
CA LEU A 105 -75.34 -45.20 -57.96
C LEU A 105 -75.97 -44.63 -59.25
N LEU A 106 -75.75 -45.29 -60.39
CA LEU A 106 -76.32 -44.88 -61.67
C LEU A 106 -77.85 -45.05 -61.70
N GLU A 107 -78.38 -46.16 -61.19
CA GLU A 107 -79.83 -46.44 -61.11
C GLU A 107 -80.56 -45.51 -60.16
N ARG A 108 -79.97 -45.21 -58.98
CA ARG A 108 -80.55 -44.25 -58.02
C ARG A 108 -80.77 -42.87 -58.64
N GLN A 109 -79.96 -42.51 -59.63
CA GLN A 109 -80.03 -41.21 -60.30
C GLN A 109 -80.77 -41.24 -61.64
N TYR A 110 -80.86 -42.41 -62.28
CA TYR A 110 -81.61 -42.66 -63.50
C TYR A 110 -82.58 -43.82 -63.25
N PRO A 111 -83.79 -43.55 -62.71
CA PRO A 111 -84.80 -44.58 -62.44
C PRO A 111 -85.26 -45.35 -63.70
N GLU A 112 -84.90 -44.86 -64.89
CA GLU A 112 -85.18 -45.47 -66.19
C GLU A 112 -84.58 -46.87 -66.36
N PHE A 113 -83.58 -47.24 -65.55
CA PHE A 113 -82.95 -48.56 -65.60
C PHE A 113 -83.74 -49.67 -64.89
N ARG A 114 -84.71 -49.36 -64.01
CA ARG A 114 -85.64 -50.33 -63.37
C ARG A 114 -84.97 -51.63 -62.89
N ASP A 115 -83.89 -51.51 -62.10
CA ASP A 115 -83.06 -52.61 -61.56
C ASP A 115 -82.35 -53.49 -62.62
N ALA A 116 -82.48 -53.20 -63.91
CA ALA A 116 -81.90 -53.99 -64.99
C ALA A 116 -80.36 -53.86 -65.05
N LEU A 117 -79.78 -52.73 -64.63
CA LEU A 117 -78.33 -52.51 -64.67
C LEU A 117 -77.63 -53.20 -63.49
N MET A 118 -78.21 -53.14 -62.29
CA MET A 118 -77.69 -53.85 -61.11
C MET A 118 -77.81 -55.36 -61.30
N THR A 119 -78.97 -55.84 -61.76
CA THR A 119 -79.21 -57.27 -62.04
C THR A 119 -78.26 -57.80 -63.12
N ALA A 120 -78.01 -57.03 -64.19
CA ALA A 120 -77.08 -57.42 -65.24
C ALA A 120 -75.61 -57.49 -64.77
N VAL A 121 -75.23 -56.66 -63.78
CA VAL A 121 -73.87 -56.67 -63.21
C VAL A 121 -73.72 -57.78 -62.16
N ASP A 122 -74.69 -57.96 -61.26
CA ASP A 122 -74.67 -59.00 -60.21
C ASP A 122 -74.56 -60.40 -60.84
N LEU A 123 -75.40 -60.70 -61.84
CA LEU A 123 -75.39 -61.98 -62.56
C LEU A 123 -74.12 -62.20 -63.40
N SER A 124 -73.38 -61.14 -63.74
CA SER A 124 -72.13 -61.25 -64.51
C SER A 124 -70.88 -61.42 -63.64
N GLU A 125 -70.93 -61.00 -62.37
CA GLU A 125 -69.80 -61.13 -61.42
C GLU A 125 -69.84 -62.47 -60.65
N GLU A 126 -71.02 -63.05 -60.43
CA GLU A 126 -71.17 -64.27 -59.59
C GLU A 126 -70.66 -65.56 -60.24
N GLY A 127 -70.39 -65.61 -61.55
CA GLY A 127 -69.67 -66.70 -62.22
C GLY A 127 -70.28 -68.11 -62.14
N GLU A 128 -71.27 -68.32 -61.28
CA GLU A 128 -72.03 -69.55 -61.15
C GLU A 128 -73.05 -69.65 -62.28
N SER A 129 -73.04 -70.80 -62.96
CA SER A 129 -73.94 -71.10 -64.06
C SER A 129 -75.40 -70.99 -63.58
N PRO A 130 -76.22 -70.07 -64.13
CA PRO A 130 -77.61 -69.99 -63.74
C PRO A 130 -78.34 -71.26 -64.20
N LEU A 131 -79.29 -71.76 -63.40
CA LEU A 131 -80.29 -72.73 -63.87
C LEU A 131 -80.83 -72.29 -65.25
N GLU A 132 -81.02 -73.23 -66.18
CA GLU A 132 -81.43 -72.98 -67.58
C GLU A 132 -82.66 -72.04 -67.74
N LEU A 133 -83.49 -71.89 -66.72
CA LEU A 133 -84.64 -70.97 -66.70
C LEU A 133 -84.29 -69.46 -66.58
N HIS A 134 -83.06 -69.08 -66.21
CA HIS A 134 -82.68 -67.67 -66.04
C HIS A 134 -82.01 -67.04 -67.27
N HIS A 135 -81.68 -67.81 -68.31
CA HIS A 135 -80.94 -67.30 -69.46
C HIS A 135 -81.74 -66.27 -70.30
N SER A 136 -83.04 -66.48 -70.51
CA SER A 136 -83.89 -65.56 -71.29
C SER A 136 -84.24 -64.27 -70.54
N MET A 137 -84.39 -64.34 -69.22
CA MET A 137 -84.55 -63.16 -68.35
C MET A 137 -83.27 -62.31 -68.33
N PHE A 138 -82.11 -62.97 -68.34
CA PHE A 138 -80.79 -62.32 -68.40
C PHE A 138 -80.54 -61.64 -69.75
N GLU A 139 -80.83 -62.29 -70.88
CA GLU A 139 -80.69 -61.64 -72.20
C GLU A 139 -81.59 -60.40 -72.33
N LYS A 140 -82.79 -60.45 -71.76
CA LYS A 140 -83.74 -59.34 -71.80
C LYS A 140 -83.31 -58.17 -70.89
N SER A 141 -82.83 -58.44 -69.67
CA SER A 141 -82.33 -57.40 -68.76
C SER A 141 -81.03 -56.77 -69.28
N VAL A 142 -80.14 -57.56 -69.88
CA VAL A 142 -78.92 -57.09 -70.56
C VAL A 142 -79.29 -56.22 -71.78
N ALA A 143 -80.24 -56.64 -72.61
CA ALA A 143 -80.69 -55.86 -73.76
C ALA A 143 -81.35 -54.53 -73.33
N GLU A 144 -82.16 -54.56 -72.25
CA GLU A 144 -82.80 -53.37 -71.68
C GLU A 144 -81.76 -52.39 -71.11
N ALA A 145 -80.78 -52.87 -70.36
CA ALA A 145 -79.66 -52.08 -69.84
C ALA A 145 -78.82 -51.45 -70.98
N VAL A 146 -78.51 -52.21 -72.04
CA VAL A 146 -77.75 -51.71 -73.20
C VAL A 146 -78.53 -50.65 -73.98
N SER A 147 -79.86 -50.80 -74.12
CA SER A 147 -80.70 -49.84 -74.85
C SER A 147 -80.75 -48.45 -74.19
N GLN A 148 -80.68 -48.40 -72.86
CA GLN A 148 -80.70 -47.16 -72.08
C GLN A 148 -79.30 -46.59 -71.83
N THR A 149 -78.24 -47.38 -72.02
CA THR A 149 -76.83 -46.98 -71.83
C THR A 149 -76.47 -45.73 -72.66
N ASN A 150 -77.00 -45.59 -73.88
CA ASN A 150 -76.70 -44.45 -74.77
C ASN A 150 -77.36 -43.12 -74.35
N LYS A 151 -78.35 -43.14 -73.45
CA LYS A 151 -79.07 -41.93 -73.00
C LYS A 151 -78.49 -41.33 -71.72
N VAL A 152 -77.59 -42.04 -71.05
CA VAL A 152 -77.02 -41.60 -69.77
C VAL A 152 -75.97 -40.50 -69.94
N ARG A 153 -76.17 -39.40 -69.22
CA ARG A 153 -75.17 -38.34 -69.07
C ARG A 153 -74.48 -38.44 -67.72
N VAL A 154 -73.37 -39.18 -67.67
CA VAL A 154 -72.50 -39.38 -66.48
C VAL A 154 -72.13 -38.07 -65.75
N SER A 155 -72.23 -36.89 -66.38
CA SER A 155 -71.96 -35.59 -65.74
C SER A 155 -73.03 -35.12 -64.76
N LYS A 156 -74.30 -35.54 -64.89
CA LYS A 156 -75.37 -35.16 -63.94
C LYS A 156 -75.20 -35.81 -62.57
N VAL A 157 -74.41 -36.89 -62.51
CA VAL A 157 -74.14 -37.67 -61.30
C VAL A 157 -73.29 -36.93 -60.26
N PHE A 158 -72.57 -35.89 -60.68
CA PHE A 158 -71.65 -35.16 -59.80
C PHE A 158 -72.15 -33.73 -59.54
N ASN A 159 -72.26 -33.37 -58.27
CA ASN A 159 -72.46 -31.99 -57.85
C ASN A 159 -71.13 -31.22 -58.01
N ARG A 160 -71.06 -30.36 -59.02
CA ARG A 160 -69.85 -29.56 -59.35
C ARG A 160 -69.63 -28.37 -58.42
N SER A 161 -70.69 -27.82 -57.83
CA SER A 161 -70.65 -26.60 -57.01
C SER A 161 -69.66 -26.66 -55.83
N PRO A 162 -69.68 -27.68 -54.94
CA PRO A 162 -68.74 -27.74 -53.81
C PRO A 162 -67.28 -27.92 -54.26
N LEU A 163 -67.05 -28.70 -55.32
CA LEU A 163 -65.70 -28.87 -55.87
C LEU A 163 -65.18 -27.58 -56.53
N LEU A 164 -66.04 -26.86 -57.25
CA LEU A 164 -65.67 -25.60 -57.88
C LEU A 164 -65.32 -24.54 -56.82
N ARG A 165 -66.08 -24.44 -55.72
CA ARG A 165 -65.73 -23.54 -54.60
C ARG A 165 -64.36 -23.87 -54.00
N LYS A 166 -64.08 -25.15 -53.73
CA LYS A 166 -62.77 -25.59 -53.22
C LYS A 166 -61.63 -25.26 -54.18
N LEU A 167 -61.84 -25.46 -55.49
CA LEU A 167 -60.85 -25.09 -56.51
C LEU A 167 -60.66 -23.58 -56.62
N ILE A 168 -61.73 -22.78 -56.55
CA ILE A 168 -61.62 -21.31 -56.53
C ILE A 168 -60.86 -20.85 -55.29
N CYS A 169 -61.17 -21.37 -54.10
CA CYS A 169 -60.42 -21.04 -52.89
C CYS A 169 -58.95 -21.47 -52.99
N ALA A 170 -58.66 -22.67 -53.50
CA ALA A 170 -57.28 -23.13 -53.67
C ALA A 170 -56.50 -22.28 -54.68
N THR A 171 -57.14 -21.89 -55.79
CA THR A 171 -56.50 -21.03 -56.81
C THR A 171 -56.28 -19.60 -56.33
N LEU A 172 -57.24 -19.00 -55.62
CA LEU A 172 -57.06 -17.69 -54.97
C LEU A 172 -55.97 -17.73 -53.90
N ALA A 173 -55.97 -18.76 -53.04
CA ALA A 173 -54.95 -18.95 -52.01
C ALA A 173 -53.56 -19.14 -52.64
N PHE A 174 -53.43 -20.00 -53.65
CA PHE A 174 -52.18 -20.17 -54.38
C PHE A 174 -51.74 -18.86 -55.07
N GLY A 175 -52.68 -18.13 -55.65
CA GLY A 175 -52.44 -16.81 -56.24
C GLY A 175 -51.87 -15.80 -55.24
N SER A 176 -52.26 -15.85 -53.95
CA SER A 176 -51.68 -14.99 -52.92
C SER A 176 -50.19 -15.23 -52.70
N VAL A 177 -49.74 -16.49 -52.73
CA VAL A 177 -48.33 -16.86 -52.59
C VAL A 177 -47.53 -16.45 -53.83
N VAL A 178 -48.09 -16.66 -55.02
CA VAL A 178 -47.45 -16.22 -56.28
C VAL A 178 -47.32 -14.70 -56.32
N ALA A 179 -48.37 -13.97 -55.95
CA ALA A 179 -48.32 -12.51 -55.87
C ALA A 179 -47.24 -12.04 -54.88
N PHE A 180 -47.14 -12.66 -53.70
CA PHE A 180 -46.09 -12.37 -52.74
C PHE A 180 -44.68 -12.66 -53.31
N ALA A 181 -44.49 -13.79 -54.00
CA ALA A 181 -43.22 -14.14 -54.63
C ALA A 181 -42.78 -13.16 -55.72
N VAL A 182 -43.72 -12.51 -56.42
CA VAL A 182 -43.45 -11.52 -57.46
C VAL A 182 -43.18 -10.14 -56.87
N PHE A 183 -44.02 -9.66 -55.95
CA PHE A 183 -43.90 -8.31 -55.38
C PHE A 183 -42.85 -8.20 -54.28
N ALA A 184 -42.58 -9.28 -53.55
CA ALA A 184 -41.63 -9.33 -52.44
C ALA A 184 -40.59 -10.43 -52.69
N HIS A 185 -39.95 -10.40 -53.86
CA HIS A 185 -39.03 -11.43 -54.32
C HIS A 185 -37.89 -11.73 -53.32
N GLU A 186 -37.27 -10.70 -52.74
CA GLU A 186 -36.20 -10.85 -51.75
C GLU A 186 -36.69 -11.52 -50.45
N ALA A 187 -37.88 -11.16 -49.99
CA ALA A 187 -38.48 -11.75 -48.80
C ALA A 187 -38.85 -13.23 -49.04
N PHE A 188 -39.38 -13.56 -50.22
CA PHE A 188 -39.69 -14.92 -50.61
C PHE A 188 -38.42 -15.78 -50.77
N ALA A 189 -37.35 -15.23 -51.35
CA ALA A 189 -36.05 -15.90 -51.46
C ALA A 189 -35.45 -16.17 -50.08
N THR A 190 -35.50 -15.19 -49.17
CA THR A 190 -35.04 -15.33 -47.78
C THR A 190 -35.86 -16.39 -47.05
N TRP A 191 -37.19 -16.35 -47.12
CA TRP A 191 -38.06 -17.40 -46.56
C TRP A 191 -37.73 -18.79 -47.10
N THR A 192 -37.52 -18.92 -48.42
CA THR A 192 -37.17 -20.20 -49.06
C THR A 192 -35.85 -20.73 -48.52
N SER A 193 -34.81 -19.89 -48.48
CA SER A 193 -33.50 -20.27 -47.94
C SER A 193 -33.56 -20.66 -46.46
N ARG A 194 -34.29 -19.90 -45.64
CA ARG A 194 -34.36 -20.12 -44.19
C ARG A 194 -35.27 -21.29 -43.79
N ILE A 195 -36.45 -21.45 -44.40
CA ILE A 195 -37.44 -22.45 -43.99
C ILE A 195 -37.27 -23.76 -44.77
N LEU A 196 -37.07 -23.71 -46.08
CA LEU A 196 -36.95 -24.93 -46.91
C LEU A 196 -35.51 -25.45 -46.95
N MET A 197 -34.50 -24.57 -47.00
CA MET A 197 -33.08 -24.97 -47.02
C MET A 197 -32.41 -24.90 -45.64
N LEU A 198 -33.11 -24.46 -44.59
CA LEU A 198 -32.60 -24.32 -43.22
C LEU A 198 -31.33 -23.46 -43.09
N SER A 199 -31.11 -22.50 -43.99
CA SER A 199 -29.98 -21.57 -43.90
C SER A 199 -30.13 -20.60 -42.72
N ASP A 200 -29.03 -20.12 -42.15
CA ASP A 200 -29.05 -19.10 -41.09
C ASP A 200 -28.91 -17.66 -41.58
N ALA A 201 -29.01 -17.44 -42.90
CA ALA A 201 -28.94 -16.10 -43.47
C ALA A 201 -29.99 -15.17 -42.80
N PRO A 202 -29.60 -14.08 -42.13
CA PRO A 202 -30.53 -13.22 -41.41
C PRO A 202 -31.51 -12.55 -42.36
N TRP A 203 -32.68 -12.17 -41.85
CA TRP A 203 -33.60 -11.32 -42.62
C TRP A 203 -32.94 -9.97 -42.91
N PRO A 204 -33.12 -9.38 -44.11
CA PRO A 204 -32.54 -8.08 -44.45
C PRO A 204 -33.07 -7.01 -43.48
N ARG A 205 -32.14 -6.37 -42.75
CA ARG A 205 -32.44 -5.35 -41.76
C ARG A 205 -32.36 -3.95 -42.36
N ARG A 206 -33.24 -3.07 -41.93
CA ARG A 206 -33.32 -1.68 -42.37
C ARG A 206 -32.22 -0.85 -41.71
N ALA A 207 -32.08 -0.97 -40.39
CA ALA A 207 -30.99 -0.35 -39.66
C ALA A 207 -29.70 -1.18 -39.74
N SER A 208 -28.55 -0.49 -39.70
CA SER A 208 -27.24 -1.10 -39.48
C SER A 208 -26.58 -0.36 -38.33
N ILE A 209 -26.21 -1.10 -37.30
CA ILE A 209 -25.55 -0.57 -36.11
C ILE A 209 -24.26 -1.34 -35.87
N GLU A 210 -23.23 -0.63 -35.42
CA GLU A 210 -21.93 -1.19 -35.07
C GLU A 210 -21.49 -0.63 -33.73
N VAL A 211 -20.99 -1.49 -32.85
CA VAL A 211 -20.44 -1.09 -31.55
C VAL A 211 -18.94 -0.87 -31.70
N LEU A 212 -18.46 0.31 -31.35
CA LEU A 212 -17.05 0.69 -31.48
C LEU A 212 -16.24 0.13 -30.30
N GLY A 213 -15.04 -0.37 -30.58
CA GLY A 213 -14.13 -0.89 -29.55
C GLY A 213 -14.30 -2.38 -29.20
N PHE A 214 -15.16 -3.10 -29.94
CA PHE A 214 -15.42 -4.54 -29.75
C PHE A 214 -14.96 -5.36 -30.96
N GLU A 215 -13.71 -5.20 -31.38
CA GLU A 215 -13.12 -6.04 -32.44
C GLU A 215 -12.76 -7.44 -31.92
N GLN A 216 -12.48 -7.56 -30.62
CA GLN A 216 -12.22 -8.81 -29.90
C GLN A 216 -13.11 -8.87 -28.67
N THR A 217 -13.87 -9.96 -28.54
CA THR A 217 -14.67 -10.29 -27.35
C THR A 217 -14.09 -11.54 -26.68
N PRO A 218 -13.88 -11.57 -25.35
CA PRO A 218 -14.24 -10.54 -24.37
C PRO A 218 -13.25 -9.36 -24.30
N LEU A 219 -13.76 -8.15 -24.08
CA LEU A 219 -12.95 -6.96 -23.82
C LEU A 219 -12.60 -6.88 -22.34
N LYS A 220 -11.31 -6.86 -22.01
CA LYS A 220 -10.86 -6.77 -20.61
C LYS A 220 -10.78 -5.32 -20.15
N VAL A 221 -11.34 -5.03 -18.99
CA VAL A 221 -11.37 -3.69 -18.41
C VAL A 221 -11.03 -3.76 -16.93
N ALA A 222 -10.38 -2.71 -16.40
CA ALA A 222 -9.98 -2.65 -15.00
C ALA A 222 -11.19 -2.57 -14.05
N GLU A 223 -11.15 -3.33 -12.96
CA GLU A 223 -12.13 -3.24 -11.86
C GLU A 223 -12.24 -1.82 -11.31
N GLY A 224 -13.46 -1.28 -11.22
CA GLY A 224 -13.75 0.08 -10.76
C GLY A 224 -13.58 1.17 -11.82
N SER A 225 -13.18 0.83 -13.05
CA SER A 225 -13.07 1.82 -14.13
C SER A 225 -14.40 2.10 -14.84
N ASP A 226 -14.47 3.26 -15.49
CA ASP A 226 -15.62 3.71 -16.27
C ASP A 226 -15.43 3.34 -17.74
N PHE A 227 -16.38 2.60 -18.31
CA PHE A 227 -16.40 2.27 -19.72
C PHE A 227 -17.56 2.97 -20.43
N VAL A 228 -17.28 3.54 -21.61
CA VAL A 228 -18.26 4.28 -22.40
C VAL A 228 -18.61 3.48 -23.65
N VAL A 229 -19.82 2.94 -23.69
CA VAL A 229 -20.31 2.21 -24.87
C VAL A 229 -20.65 3.22 -25.96
N ARG A 230 -20.01 3.07 -27.13
CA ARG A 230 -20.23 3.91 -28.31
C ARG A 230 -20.77 3.07 -29.45
N VAL A 231 -21.87 3.52 -30.04
CA VAL A 231 -22.53 2.83 -31.15
C VAL A 231 -22.67 3.79 -32.32
N ARG A 232 -22.37 3.34 -33.53
CA ARG A 232 -22.63 4.09 -34.76
C ARG A 232 -23.71 3.41 -35.57
N ALA A 233 -24.69 4.17 -36.05
CA ALA A 233 -25.71 3.71 -36.98
C ALA A 233 -25.49 4.33 -38.36
N ASP A 234 -25.56 3.52 -39.42
CA ASP A 234 -25.40 3.98 -40.80
C ASP A 234 -26.59 4.87 -41.22
N ALA A 235 -26.33 6.15 -41.49
CA ALA A 235 -27.31 7.15 -41.88
C ALA A 235 -27.41 7.31 -43.41
N SER A 236 -26.58 6.60 -44.18
CA SER A 236 -26.62 6.61 -45.66
C SER A 236 -27.71 5.70 -46.24
N ARG A 237 -28.33 4.85 -45.41
CA ARG A 237 -29.39 3.93 -45.81
C ARG A 237 -30.72 4.67 -46.09
N PRO A 238 -31.62 4.08 -46.90
CA PRO A 238 -32.93 4.67 -47.21
C PRO A 238 -33.83 4.89 -45.99
N THR A 239 -33.59 4.15 -44.91
CA THR A 239 -34.31 4.30 -43.65
C THR A 239 -33.54 5.19 -42.68
N PRO A 240 -34.22 6.13 -42.01
CA PRO A 240 -33.56 7.01 -41.06
C PRO A 240 -32.94 6.20 -39.91
N PRO A 241 -31.82 6.68 -39.31
CA PRO A 241 -31.20 6.02 -38.19
C PRO A 241 -32.16 5.91 -37.00
N PRO A 242 -31.99 4.89 -36.13
CA PRO A 242 -32.90 4.62 -35.03
C PRO A 242 -33.07 5.84 -34.11
N LYS A 243 -34.28 6.11 -33.63
CA LYS A 243 -34.48 7.23 -32.68
C LYS A 243 -33.77 7.01 -31.34
N LEU A 244 -33.58 5.75 -30.96
CA LEU A 244 -32.97 5.32 -29.71
C LEU A 244 -32.29 3.98 -29.92
N CYS A 245 -31.14 3.77 -29.28
CA CYS A 245 -30.52 2.45 -29.11
C CYS A 245 -30.70 2.01 -27.66
N VAL A 246 -31.01 0.74 -27.43
CA VAL A 246 -31.22 0.15 -26.11
C VAL A 246 -30.18 -0.94 -25.89
N ILE A 247 -29.51 -0.91 -24.75
CA ILE A 247 -28.59 -1.94 -24.30
C ILE A 247 -29.35 -2.86 -23.35
N TYR A 248 -29.32 -4.16 -23.62
CA TYR A 248 -29.77 -5.21 -22.71
C TYR A 248 -28.53 -5.85 -22.13
N TYR A 249 -28.40 -5.90 -20.81
CA TYR A 249 -27.21 -6.43 -20.16
C TYR A 249 -27.58 -7.48 -19.12
N GLU A 250 -26.64 -8.38 -18.88
CA GLU A 250 -26.63 -9.39 -17.85
C GLU A 250 -25.28 -9.30 -17.13
N LEU A 251 -25.34 -9.05 -15.82
CA LEU A 251 -24.19 -9.06 -14.93
C LEU A 251 -23.91 -10.49 -14.49
N ASP A 252 -22.65 -10.80 -14.18
CA ASP A 252 -22.23 -12.12 -13.66
C ASP A 252 -22.96 -12.48 -12.34
N GLY A 253 -23.35 -11.48 -11.53
CA GLY A 253 -24.22 -11.65 -10.37
C GLY A 253 -25.68 -12.03 -10.67
N GLY A 254 -26.07 -12.15 -11.94
CA GLY A 254 -27.41 -12.52 -12.40
C GLY A 254 -28.41 -11.36 -12.49
N GLU A 255 -27.98 -10.13 -12.23
CA GLU A 255 -28.80 -8.94 -12.45
C GLU A 255 -28.91 -8.67 -13.96
N THR A 256 -30.14 -8.64 -14.46
CA THR A 256 -30.45 -8.29 -15.85
C THR A 256 -31.16 -6.95 -15.92
N GLY A 257 -30.83 -6.16 -16.93
CA GLY A 257 -31.37 -4.82 -17.06
C GLY A 257 -31.42 -4.32 -18.49
N ARG A 258 -32.06 -3.16 -18.64
CA ARG A 258 -32.09 -2.43 -19.91
C ARG A 258 -31.79 -0.96 -19.69
N VAL A 259 -30.98 -0.37 -20.56
CA VAL A 259 -30.66 1.06 -20.54
C VAL A 259 -30.77 1.65 -21.92
N ASN A 260 -31.21 2.91 -21.95
CA ASN A 260 -31.38 3.66 -23.19
C ASN A 260 -30.13 4.50 -23.44
N MET A 261 -29.56 4.39 -24.64
CA MET A 261 -28.44 5.22 -25.06
C MET A 261 -28.90 6.63 -25.44
N SER A 262 -28.07 7.63 -25.19
CA SER A 262 -28.31 8.99 -25.65
C SER A 262 -27.77 9.17 -27.07
N LYS A 263 -28.47 10.00 -27.85
CA LYS A 263 -28.01 10.39 -29.19
C LYS A 263 -26.87 11.40 -29.05
N ASP A 264 -25.71 11.07 -29.59
CA ASP A 264 -24.50 11.90 -29.49
C ASP A 264 -24.39 12.82 -30.72
N GLY A 265 -24.98 14.01 -30.61
CA GLY A 265 -24.97 15.03 -31.66
C GLY A 265 -25.77 14.69 -32.94
N GLU A 266 -25.53 15.48 -33.99
CA GLU A 266 -26.06 15.24 -35.34
C GLU A 266 -25.20 14.24 -36.14
N SER A 267 -25.76 13.72 -37.23
CA SER A 267 -25.05 12.75 -38.08
C SER A 267 -23.81 13.38 -38.72
N ARG A 268 -22.67 12.70 -38.59
CA ARG A 268 -21.37 13.11 -39.14
C ARG A 268 -20.81 11.94 -39.95
N GLU A 269 -20.16 12.24 -41.08
CA GLU A 269 -19.51 11.24 -41.93
C GLU A 269 -20.42 10.08 -42.38
N GLY A 270 -21.73 10.33 -42.53
CA GLY A 270 -22.70 9.30 -42.91
C GLY A 270 -23.13 8.38 -41.77
N TYR A 271 -22.73 8.63 -40.53
CA TYR A 271 -23.14 7.86 -39.35
C TYR A 271 -23.84 8.73 -38.30
N GLN A 272 -24.74 8.13 -37.53
CA GLN A 272 -25.32 8.69 -36.31
C GLN A 272 -24.72 7.99 -35.10
N HIS A 273 -24.13 8.76 -34.18
CA HIS A 273 -23.51 8.22 -32.98
C HIS A 273 -24.47 8.20 -31.79
N TYR A 274 -24.30 7.19 -30.94
CA TYR A 274 -24.98 7.02 -29.65
C TYR A 274 -23.93 6.70 -28.58
N ARG A 275 -24.15 7.21 -27.38
CA ARG A 275 -23.26 7.07 -26.24
C ARG A 275 -24.02 6.62 -25.00
N PHE A 276 -23.39 5.80 -24.18
CA PHE A 276 -23.86 5.49 -22.83
C PHE A 276 -22.68 5.40 -21.85
N ASP A 277 -22.78 6.12 -20.74
CA ASP A 277 -21.76 6.23 -19.67
C ASP A 277 -22.36 6.12 -18.26
N GLY A 278 -23.53 5.48 -18.15
CA GLY A 278 -24.20 5.19 -16.87
C GLY A 278 -23.97 3.76 -16.35
N LYS A 279 -24.66 3.40 -15.27
CA LYS A 279 -24.69 2.02 -14.76
C LYS A 279 -25.28 1.06 -15.81
N PRO A 280 -24.74 -0.15 -16.01
CA PRO A 280 -23.70 -0.82 -15.21
C PRO A 280 -22.25 -0.49 -15.62
N PHE A 281 -22.03 0.21 -16.72
CA PHE A 281 -20.68 0.47 -17.28
C PHE A 281 -19.86 1.55 -16.54
N LYS A 282 -20.47 2.21 -15.55
CA LYS A 282 -19.82 3.19 -14.68
C LYS A 282 -19.37 2.51 -13.38
N GLY A 283 -18.07 2.57 -13.08
CA GLY A 283 -17.45 1.93 -11.93
C GLY A 283 -17.63 0.41 -11.92
N MET A 284 -17.24 -0.27 -13.00
CA MET A 284 -17.55 -1.69 -13.22
C MET A 284 -16.83 -2.59 -12.22
N LEU A 285 -17.58 -3.31 -11.37
CA LEU A 285 -17.03 -4.29 -10.41
C LEU A 285 -17.20 -5.74 -10.88
N GLU A 286 -18.18 -5.98 -11.74
CA GLU A 286 -18.53 -7.31 -12.26
C GLU A 286 -18.47 -7.31 -13.79
N SER A 287 -18.16 -8.47 -14.37
CA SER A 287 -18.20 -8.67 -15.82
C SER A 287 -19.63 -8.51 -16.34
N VAL A 288 -19.76 -7.98 -17.56
CA VAL A 288 -21.04 -7.65 -18.18
C VAL A 288 -21.10 -8.23 -19.57
N SER A 289 -22.06 -9.11 -19.82
CA SER A 289 -22.45 -9.50 -21.17
C SER A 289 -23.65 -8.68 -21.61
N PHE A 290 -23.63 -8.13 -22.83
CA PHE A 290 -24.69 -7.25 -23.31
C PHE A 290 -24.96 -7.33 -24.80
N ASP A 291 -26.20 -6.99 -25.16
CA ASP A 291 -26.67 -6.84 -26.53
C ASP A 291 -27.06 -5.38 -26.77
N VAL A 292 -26.82 -4.88 -27.99
CA VAL A 292 -27.29 -3.56 -28.41
C VAL A 292 -28.38 -3.71 -29.46
N VAL A 293 -29.54 -3.11 -29.22
CA VAL A 293 -30.69 -3.10 -30.13
C VAL A 293 -31.00 -1.68 -30.60
N GLY A 294 -31.02 -1.49 -31.91
CA GLY A 294 -31.39 -0.25 -32.57
C GLY A 294 -32.39 -0.52 -33.70
N PHE A 295 -33.66 -0.14 -33.49
CA PHE A 295 -34.76 -0.44 -34.41
C PHE A 295 -34.90 -1.96 -34.68
N ASP A 296 -34.66 -2.43 -35.90
CA ASP A 296 -34.70 -3.85 -36.29
C ASP A 296 -33.29 -4.51 -36.30
N ALA A 297 -32.25 -3.78 -35.88
CA ALA A 297 -30.89 -4.29 -35.78
C ALA A 297 -30.49 -4.62 -34.34
N ARG A 298 -29.85 -5.77 -34.16
CA ARG A 298 -29.29 -6.26 -32.90
C ARG A 298 -27.85 -6.74 -33.12
N VAL A 299 -26.93 -6.25 -32.29
CA VAL A 299 -25.55 -6.76 -32.15
C VAL A 299 -25.50 -7.57 -30.86
N LYS A 300 -24.97 -8.79 -30.94
CA LYS A 300 -24.97 -9.77 -29.87
C LYS A 300 -23.56 -10.13 -29.42
N ASP A 301 -23.49 -10.89 -28.33
CA ASP A 301 -22.29 -11.57 -27.84
C ASP A 301 -21.15 -10.59 -27.50
N LEU A 302 -21.52 -9.39 -27.02
CA LEU A 302 -20.57 -8.42 -26.51
C LEU A 302 -20.33 -8.73 -25.04
N ASP A 303 -19.08 -8.94 -24.69
CA ASP A 303 -18.70 -9.32 -23.33
C ASP A 303 -17.57 -8.42 -22.84
N ILE A 304 -17.73 -7.89 -21.63
CA ILE A 304 -16.72 -7.12 -20.91
C ILE A 304 -16.32 -7.92 -19.69
N GLN A 305 -15.06 -8.34 -19.66
CA GLN A 305 -14.49 -9.02 -18.52
C GLN A 305 -13.83 -8.01 -17.58
N VAL A 306 -14.31 -7.93 -16.35
CA VAL A 306 -13.69 -7.09 -15.32
C VAL A 306 -12.52 -7.83 -14.70
N VAL A 307 -11.36 -7.18 -14.71
CA VAL A 307 -10.09 -7.75 -14.29
C VAL A 307 -9.40 -6.81 -13.29
N LYS A 308 -8.78 -7.38 -12.25
CA LYS A 308 -8.06 -6.60 -11.24
C LYS A 308 -6.89 -5.84 -11.83
N SER A 309 -6.64 -4.61 -11.39
CA SER A 309 -5.47 -3.84 -11.83
C SER A 309 -4.18 -4.43 -11.22
N PRO A 310 -3.03 -4.38 -11.92
CA PRO A 310 -1.75 -4.81 -11.36
C PRO A 310 -1.36 -3.91 -10.19
N SER A 311 -0.82 -4.53 -9.14
CA SER A 311 -0.37 -3.85 -7.92
C SER A 311 0.95 -4.43 -7.42
N VAL A 312 1.74 -3.62 -6.72
CA VAL A 312 2.96 -4.07 -6.04
C VAL A 312 2.56 -4.82 -4.77
N THR A 313 2.98 -6.08 -4.64
CA THR A 313 2.70 -6.92 -3.47
C THR A 313 3.76 -6.78 -2.38
N GLY A 314 5.01 -6.49 -2.77
CA GLY A 314 6.11 -6.31 -1.85
C GLY A 314 7.37 -5.83 -2.56
N VAL A 315 8.24 -5.19 -1.80
CA VAL A 315 9.55 -4.72 -2.26
C VAL A 315 10.60 -5.23 -1.28
N GLU A 316 11.55 -6.00 -1.77
CA GLU A 316 12.73 -6.44 -1.05
C GLU A 316 13.93 -5.57 -1.46
N MET A 317 14.77 -5.20 -0.51
CA MET A 317 15.95 -4.38 -0.71
C MET A 317 17.18 -5.20 -0.34
N ASP A 318 18.09 -5.41 -1.29
CA ASP A 318 19.43 -5.90 -1.03
C ASP A 318 20.36 -4.69 -0.87
N CYS A 319 20.75 -4.43 0.38
CA CYS A 319 21.49 -3.22 0.76
C CYS A 319 22.95 -3.58 1.00
N GLN A 320 23.85 -3.03 0.18
CA GLN A 320 25.28 -3.02 0.44
C GLN A 320 25.64 -1.71 1.13
N LEU A 321 26.02 -1.81 2.41
CA LEU A 321 26.34 -0.65 3.23
C LEU A 321 27.78 -0.19 2.94
N PRO A 322 28.06 1.12 3.06
CA PRO A 322 29.41 1.67 2.88
C PRO A 322 30.42 1.08 3.86
N LYS A 323 31.70 1.13 3.48
CA LYS A 323 32.80 0.58 4.28
C LYS A 323 32.96 1.28 5.63
N TYR A 324 32.79 2.61 5.68
CA TYR A 324 32.90 3.40 6.91
C TYR A 324 31.94 2.93 8.01
N THR A 325 30.79 2.36 7.64
CA THR A 325 29.80 1.87 8.62
C THR A 325 30.22 0.57 9.31
N ALA A 326 31.23 -0.13 8.78
CA ALA A 326 31.70 -1.45 9.23
C ALA A 326 30.58 -2.52 9.35
N ARG A 327 29.46 -2.36 8.63
CA ARG A 327 28.32 -3.27 8.68
C ARG A 327 28.30 -4.21 7.48
N LEU A 328 27.81 -5.44 7.72
CA LEU A 328 27.65 -6.44 6.67
C LEU A 328 26.45 -6.12 5.75
N PRO A 329 26.51 -6.49 4.47
CA PRO A 329 25.37 -6.43 3.57
C PRO A 329 24.16 -7.18 4.12
N ARG A 330 22.96 -6.65 3.90
CA ARG A 330 21.73 -7.26 4.41
C ARG A 330 20.58 -7.10 3.42
N LYS A 331 19.72 -8.12 3.41
CA LYS A 331 18.41 -8.08 2.76
C LYS A 331 17.35 -7.67 3.76
N GLN A 332 16.48 -6.75 3.38
CA GLN A 332 15.35 -6.32 4.20
C GLN A 332 14.16 -5.96 3.31
N ALA A 333 12.94 -6.19 3.81
CA ALA A 333 11.75 -5.69 3.14
C ALA A 333 11.65 -4.15 3.31
N TRP A 334 11.34 -3.44 2.24
CA TRP A 334 11.10 -2.00 2.30
C TRP A 334 9.84 -1.70 3.13
N ARG A 335 9.93 -0.67 3.98
CA ARG A 335 8.79 -0.11 4.72
C ARG A 335 8.81 1.41 4.65
N PRO A 336 7.66 2.09 4.76
CA PRO A 336 7.61 3.54 4.90
C PRO A 336 8.48 4.00 6.09
N GLY A 337 9.37 4.96 5.85
CA GLY A 337 10.34 5.45 6.84
C GLY A 337 11.68 4.70 6.86
N THR A 338 11.94 3.80 5.90
CA THR A 338 13.26 3.17 5.77
C THR A 338 14.33 4.21 5.49
N SER A 339 15.38 4.22 6.30
CA SER A 339 16.55 5.08 6.15
C SER A 339 17.83 4.25 6.00
N LEU A 340 18.74 4.71 5.15
CA LEU A 340 20.02 4.07 4.87
C LEU A 340 21.16 5.09 4.93
N PRO A 341 22.37 4.71 5.35
CA PRO A 341 23.53 5.59 5.32
C PRO A 341 23.86 6.10 3.91
N ILE A 342 24.36 7.33 3.81
CA ILE A 342 24.87 7.89 2.54
C ILE A 342 25.93 6.97 1.95
N GLY A 343 25.93 6.81 0.62
CA GLY A 343 26.81 5.90 -0.12
C GLY A 343 26.34 4.45 -0.18
N SER A 344 25.20 4.11 0.42
CA SER A 344 24.65 2.76 0.32
C SER A 344 24.24 2.44 -1.12
N GLU A 345 24.61 1.26 -1.60
CA GLU A 345 24.13 0.72 -2.88
C GLU A 345 22.94 -0.19 -2.62
N VAL A 346 21.84 0.03 -3.34
CA VAL A 346 20.58 -0.67 -3.10
C VAL A 346 20.08 -1.31 -4.39
N ARG A 347 19.86 -2.62 -4.34
CA ARG A 347 19.10 -3.33 -5.37
C ARG A 347 17.69 -3.60 -4.87
N LEU A 348 16.70 -3.10 -5.58
CA LEU A 348 15.29 -3.35 -5.30
C LEU A 348 14.82 -4.56 -6.09
N THR A 349 14.10 -5.44 -5.42
CA THR A 349 13.41 -6.57 -6.02
C THR A 349 11.91 -6.40 -5.75
N ILE A 350 11.14 -6.08 -6.78
CA ILE A 350 9.75 -5.64 -6.66
C ILE A 350 8.84 -6.73 -7.22
N ALA A 351 7.92 -7.22 -6.39
CA ALA A 351 6.94 -8.23 -6.76
C ALA A 351 5.59 -7.58 -7.11
N SER A 352 4.94 -8.08 -8.15
CA SER A 352 3.61 -7.67 -8.60
C SER A 352 2.60 -8.81 -8.46
N SER A 353 1.34 -8.44 -8.27
CA SER A 353 0.21 -9.37 -8.22
C SER A 353 -0.09 -10.07 -9.55
N LYS A 354 0.47 -9.58 -10.67
CA LYS A 354 0.24 -10.09 -12.03
C LYS A 354 1.51 -10.06 -12.88
N PRO A 355 1.56 -10.84 -13.98
CA PRO A 355 2.60 -10.72 -15.00
C PRO A 355 2.61 -9.33 -15.65
N LEU A 356 3.80 -8.76 -15.80
CA LEU A 356 3.99 -7.38 -16.27
C LEU A 356 4.43 -7.35 -17.73
N ARG A 357 3.95 -6.35 -18.48
CA ARG A 357 4.40 -6.02 -19.83
C ARG A 357 5.33 -4.81 -19.82
N GLU A 358 4.99 -3.80 -19.02
CA GLU A 358 5.72 -2.54 -18.96
C GLU A 358 5.66 -1.99 -17.54
N VAL A 359 6.78 -1.43 -17.09
CA VAL A 359 6.91 -0.74 -15.81
C VAL A 359 7.50 0.63 -16.07
N VAL A 360 6.85 1.66 -15.56
CA VAL A 360 7.33 3.04 -15.61
C VAL A 360 7.77 3.45 -14.21
N LEU A 361 9.05 3.78 -14.08
CA LEU A 361 9.69 4.25 -12.86
C LEU A 361 9.96 5.75 -13.02
N GLU A 362 9.29 6.56 -12.23
CA GLU A 362 9.45 8.02 -12.24
C GLU A 362 10.15 8.44 -10.95
N ASN A 363 11.31 9.09 -11.08
CA ASN A 363 11.97 9.71 -9.94
C ASN A 363 11.21 11.00 -9.57
N LEU A 364 10.72 11.06 -8.33
CA LEU A 364 9.90 12.18 -7.84
C LEU A 364 10.69 13.47 -7.66
N ASP A 365 12.01 13.38 -7.48
CA ASP A 365 12.88 14.52 -7.20
C ASP A 365 13.42 15.13 -8.51
N THR A 366 13.84 14.28 -9.47
CA THR A 366 14.37 14.74 -10.76
C THR A 366 13.31 14.86 -11.86
N GLY A 367 12.17 14.18 -11.72
CA GLY A 367 11.14 14.06 -12.76
C GLY A 367 11.55 13.16 -13.94
N GLU A 368 12.71 12.50 -13.86
CA GLU A 368 13.16 11.56 -14.89
C GLU A 368 12.33 10.27 -14.82
N SER A 369 11.87 9.81 -15.98
CA SER A 369 11.10 8.58 -16.10
C SER A 369 11.86 7.54 -16.91
N GLU A 370 11.99 6.35 -16.35
CA GLU A 370 12.57 5.18 -17.00
C GLU A 370 11.46 4.14 -17.25
N THR A 371 11.48 3.53 -18.43
CA THR A 371 10.49 2.53 -18.84
C THR A 371 11.17 1.20 -19.08
N LEU A 372 10.79 0.19 -18.30
CA LEU A 372 11.23 -1.19 -18.44
C LEU A 372 10.16 -1.99 -19.19
N GLN A 373 10.55 -2.60 -20.30
CA GLN A 373 9.66 -3.45 -21.10
C GLN A 373 10.01 -4.93 -20.92
N PHE A 374 8.97 -5.75 -20.73
CA PHE A 374 9.09 -7.19 -20.50
C PHE A 374 8.46 -7.95 -21.67
N SER A 375 9.05 -9.08 -22.03
CA SER A 375 8.50 -9.94 -23.08
C SER A 375 7.24 -10.65 -22.58
N PRO A 376 6.12 -10.65 -23.35
CA PRO A 376 4.87 -11.26 -22.94
C PRO A 376 4.92 -12.79 -22.73
N GLU A 377 5.97 -13.46 -23.23
CA GLU A 377 6.19 -14.90 -23.01
C GLU A 377 6.85 -15.23 -21.66
N SER A 378 7.45 -14.23 -21.03
CA SER A 378 8.05 -14.34 -19.70
C SER A 378 6.96 -13.96 -18.72
N GLU A 379 6.34 -14.94 -18.03
CA GLU A 379 5.35 -14.67 -16.97
C GLU A 379 6.01 -14.05 -15.73
N THR A 380 6.71 -12.92 -15.92
CA THR A 380 7.54 -12.31 -14.91
C THR A 380 6.66 -11.44 -14.02
N SER A 381 6.39 -11.90 -12.81
CA SER A 381 5.69 -11.16 -11.76
C SER A 381 6.64 -10.42 -10.82
N GLN A 382 7.93 -10.37 -11.15
CA GLN A 382 8.98 -9.78 -10.32
C GLN A 382 10.05 -9.14 -11.20
N PHE A 383 10.54 -7.97 -10.82
CA PHE A 383 11.64 -7.32 -11.54
C PHE A 383 12.64 -6.72 -10.56
N ASP A 384 13.89 -6.64 -11.00
CA ASP A 384 14.98 -6.03 -10.24
C ASP A 384 15.27 -4.64 -10.80
N TYR A 385 15.50 -3.68 -9.91
CA TYR A 385 15.90 -2.32 -10.25
C TYR A 385 17.06 -1.88 -9.37
N GLN A 386 18.14 -1.42 -10.00
CA GLN A 386 19.33 -0.96 -9.30
C GLN A 386 19.22 0.56 -9.09
N LEU A 387 19.20 0.99 -7.84
CA LEU A 387 19.27 2.41 -7.50
C LEU A 387 20.69 2.94 -7.72
N PRO A 388 20.85 4.23 -8.09
CA PRO A 388 22.13 4.90 -7.98
C PRO A 388 22.59 4.92 -6.52
N THR A 389 23.90 5.04 -6.32
CA THR A 389 24.50 5.17 -4.99
C THR A 389 23.83 6.34 -4.25
N LEU A 390 23.33 6.07 -3.04
CA LEU A 390 22.49 7.01 -2.32
C LEU A 390 23.31 8.20 -1.77
N SER A 391 23.31 9.34 -2.47
CA SER A 391 23.86 10.60 -1.94
C SER A 391 22.80 11.47 -1.27
N GLU A 392 21.59 11.47 -1.82
CA GLU A 392 20.44 12.25 -1.39
C GLU A 392 19.23 11.33 -1.15
N PRO A 393 18.19 11.78 -0.43
CA PRO A 393 16.94 11.04 -0.33
C PRO A 393 16.36 10.76 -1.72
N VAL A 394 15.85 9.55 -1.95
CA VAL A 394 15.32 9.14 -3.26
C VAL A 394 13.85 8.76 -3.13
N GLY A 395 12.99 9.44 -3.88
CA GLY A 395 11.60 9.06 -4.11
C GLY A 395 11.36 8.49 -5.51
N ILE A 396 10.76 7.30 -5.61
CA ILE A 396 10.35 6.69 -6.89
C ILE A 396 8.85 6.41 -6.88
N GLN A 397 8.20 6.77 -7.97
CA GLN A 397 6.83 6.38 -8.30
C GLN A 397 6.85 5.27 -9.36
N ILE A 398 6.22 4.15 -9.03
CA ILE A 398 6.19 2.94 -9.86
C ILE A 398 4.78 2.78 -10.42
N SER A 399 4.66 2.81 -11.75
CA SER A 399 3.42 2.52 -12.46
C SER A 399 3.57 1.22 -13.24
N LEU A 400 2.59 0.32 -13.13
CA LEU A 400 2.64 -1.03 -13.70
C LEU A 400 1.64 -1.16 -14.84
N VAL A 401 1.99 -1.89 -15.89
CA VAL A 401 1.09 -2.29 -16.99
C VAL A 401 1.19 -3.80 -17.16
N ASP A 402 0.04 -4.49 -17.07
CA ASP A 402 -0.01 -5.95 -17.21
C ASP A 402 -0.01 -6.42 -18.67
N THR A 403 0.08 -7.73 -18.89
CA THR A 403 0.01 -8.35 -20.22
C THR A 403 -1.32 -8.12 -20.94
N ASP A 404 -2.38 -7.81 -20.20
CA ASP A 404 -3.71 -7.46 -20.72
C ASP A 404 -3.81 -5.97 -21.10
N GLY A 405 -2.75 -5.17 -20.90
CA GLY A 405 -2.73 -3.74 -21.19
C GLY A 405 -3.43 -2.88 -20.14
N ILE A 406 -3.71 -3.42 -18.96
CA ILE A 406 -4.33 -2.72 -17.84
C ILE A 406 -3.24 -2.05 -16.99
N SER A 407 -3.36 -0.74 -16.79
CA SER A 407 -2.45 0.03 -15.94
C SER A 407 -2.88 0.03 -14.47
N SER A 408 -1.92 0.19 -13.57
CA SER A 408 -2.16 0.41 -12.13
C SER A 408 -2.96 1.70 -11.89
N GLN A 409 -4.05 1.62 -11.11
CA GLN A 409 -4.88 2.80 -10.79
C GLN A 409 -4.17 3.81 -9.89
N GLN A 410 -3.35 3.31 -8.96
CA GLN A 410 -2.58 4.12 -8.03
C GLN A 410 -1.11 3.72 -8.17
N PRO A 411 -0.24 4.65 -8.61
CA PRO A 411 1.19 4.41 -8.65
C PRO A 411 1.72 4.09 -7.24
N TYR A 412 2.60 3.10 -7.15
CA TYR A 412 3.23 2.72 -5.89
C TYR A 412 4.39 3.67 -5.60
N ARG A 413 4.35 4.37 -4.46
CA ARG A 413 5.38 5.32 -4.07
C ARG A 413 6.34 4.68 -3.08
N LEU A 414 7.61 4.63 -3.46
CA LEU A 414 8.71 4.17 -2.65
C LEU A 414 9.61 5.37 -2.33
N ALA A 415 9.96 5.53 -1.06
CA ALA A 415 10.89 6.57 -0.62
C ALA A 415 11.92 5.97 0.32
N ILE A 416 13.18 6.34 0.12
CA ILE A 416 14.31 5.93 0.96
C ILE A 416 15.00 7.20 1.43
N ALA A 417 15.07 7.38 2.75
CA ALA A 417 15.79 8.50 3.35
C ALA A 417 17.29 8.16 3.49
N THR A 418 18.14 9.17 3.36
CA THR A 418 19.58 9.05 3.62
C THR A 418 19.93 9.53 5.03
N LEU A 419 20.83 8.81 5.70
CA LEU A 419 21.43 9.20 6.98
C LEU A 419 22.84 9.71 6.73
N ALA A 420 23.08 10.99 7.03
CA ALA A 420 24.42 11.57 7.00
C ALA A 420 25.26 11.03 8.17
N ASP A 421 26.56 10.94 7.94
CA ASP A 421 27.53 10.68 9.01
C ASP A 421 27.76 11.96 9.82
N LEU A 422 27.84 11.83 11.15
CA LEU A 422 28.04 12.95 12.05
C LEU A 422 29.47 12.90 12.59
N PRO A 423 30.15 14.05 12.77
CA PRO A 423 31.47 14.05 13.38
C PRO A 423 31.42 13.52 14.82
N PRO A 424 32.51 12.89 15.28
CA PRO A 424 32.56 12.30 16.62
C PRO A 424 32.38 13.37 17.69
N ARG A 425 31.60 13.05 18.72
CA ARG A 425 31.38 13.93 19.85
C ARG A 425 32.42 13.66 20.93
N ILE A 426 33.12 14.72 21.35
CA ILE A 426 34.24 14.66 22.28
C ILE A 426 33.83 15.39 23.56
N ASP A 427 33.50 14.63 24.61
CA ASP A 427 33.23 15.16 25.94
C ASP A 427 34.41 14.79 26.85
N VAL A 428 35.51 15.54 26.75
CA VAL A 428 36.77 15.27 27.45
C VAL A 428 37.19 16.48 28.26
N LEU A 429 37.54 16.26 29.54
CA LEU A 429 37.96 17.29 30.47
C LEU A 429 39.39 17.02 30.95
N MET A 430 40.15 18.10 31.21
CA MET A 430 41.43 17.99 31.91
C MET A 430 41.19 17.80 33.41
N GLN A 431 41.92 16.87 34.03
CA GLN A 431 41.84 16.64 35.47
C GLN A 431 43.05 17.27 36.18
N GLY A 432 42.81 18.01 37.26
CA GLY A 432 43.90 18.55 38.08
C GLY A 432 44.84 19.50 37.33
N ILE A 433 44.33 20.26 36.37
CA ILE A 433 45.06 21.27 35.60
C ILE A 433 44.27 22.59 35.69
N GLY A 434 44.96 23.66 36.09
CA GLY A 434 44.40 25.01 36.14
C GLY A 434 44.60 25.77 34.82
N SER A 435 44.49 27.10 34.88
CA SER A 435 44.79 27.97 33.74
C SER A 435 46.29 28.11 33.43
N ALA A 436 47.16 27.65 34.33
CA ALA A 436 48.60 27.78 34.20
C ALA A 436 49.29 26.41 34.38
N ILE A 437 50.33 26.17 33.58
CA ILE A 437 51.10 24.93 33.56
C ILE A 437 52.60 25.18 33.49
N THR A 438 53.41 24.22 33.92
CA THR A 438 54.87 24.25 33.70
C THR A 438 55.27 23.63 32.36
N PRO A 439 56.45 23.97 31.81
CA PRO A 439 56.96 23.34 30.57
C PRO A 439 57.15 21.82 30.65
N GLN A 440 57.09 21.21 31.84
CA GLN A 440 57.28 19.78 32.08
C GLN A 440 56.02 19.10 32.63
N ALA A 441 54.86 19.77 32.58
CA ALA A 441 53.62 19.27 33.13
C ALA A 441 53.16 17.96 32.45
N ARG A 442 52.42 17.17 33.22
CA ARG A 442 51.60 16.04 32.77
C ARG A 442 50.17 16.50 32.79
N ILE A 443 49.51 16.51 31.64
CA ILE A 443 48.12 16.92 31.49
C ILE A 443 47.31 15.63 31.32
N PRO A 444 46.68 15.10 32.37
CA PRO A 444 45.76 13.98 32.25
C PRO A 444 44.41 14.47 31.74
N LEU A 445 43.84 13.76 30.77
CA LEU A 445 42.50 14.01 30.25
C LEU A 445 41.64 12.78 30.49
N GLN A 446 40.43 13.04 30.97
CA GLN A 446 39.43 12.02 31.23
C GLN A 446 38.11 12.40 30.58
N GLY A 447 37.45 11.41 29.96
CA GLY A 447 36.14 11.63 29.35
C GLY A 447 35.75 10.51 28.41
N GLU A 448 34.87 10.84 27.46
CA GLU A 448 34.34 9.90 26.48
C GLU A 448 34.31 10.55 25.09
N ILE A 449 34.75 9.78 24.09
CA ILE A 449 34.54 10.10 22.69
C ILE A 449 33.51 9.11 22.14
N THR A 450 32.44 9.65 21.57
CA THR A 450 31.32 8.86 21.05
C THR A 450 31.12 9.17 19.57
N ASP A 451 30.83 8.13 18.79
CA ASP A 451 30.62 8.23 17.35
C ASP A 451 29.56 7.22 16.89
N ASP A 452 28.85 7.53 15.81
CA ASP A 452 27.76 6.71 15.28
C ASP A 452 28.25 5.44 14.56
N TYR A 453 29.41 5.51 13.89
CA TYR A 453 29.97 4.42 13.07
C TYR A 453 31.37 3.97 13.50
N GLY A 454 32.00 4.68 14.42
CA GLY A 454 33.25 4.32 15.06
C GLY A 454 34.34 5.36 14.83
N ILE A 455 35.28 5.37 15.75
CA ILE A 455 36.38 6.31 15.76
C ILE A 455 37.58 5.66 15.07
N ASN A 456 38.26 6.43 14.21
CA ASN A 456 39.47 5.98 13.55
C ASN A 456 40.72 6.34 14.38
N LYS A 457 40.95 7.64 14.62
CA LYS A 457 42.08 8.15 15.39
C LYS A 457 41.67 9.30 16.29
N SER A 458 42.40 9.45 17.39
CA SER A 458 42.29 10.59 18.30
C SER A 458 43.67 11.21 18.54
N TRP A 459 43.74 12.53 18.61
CA TRP A 459 44.99 13.25 18.85
C TRP A 459 44.76 14.53 19.66
N PHE A 460 45.82 14.94 20.35
CA PHE A 460 45.94 16.28 20.93
C PHE A 460 46.38 17.25 19.86
N ASP A 461 45.63 18.33 19.68
CA ASP A 461 45.96 19.43 18.79
C ASP A 461 46.44 20.60 19.65
N ILE A 462 47.75 20.84 19.64
CA ILE A 462 48.39 21.86 20.48
C ILE A 462 48.87 22.99 19.60
N THR A 463 48.31 24.18 19.81
CA THR A 463 48.65 25.38 19.04
C THR A 463 49.36 26.38 19.94
N SER A 464 50.58 26.77 19.56
CA SER A 464 51.32 27.85 20.22
C SER A 464 50.97 29.21 19.58
N GLU A 465 51.20 30.32 20.28
CA GLU A 465 51.01 31.70 19.77
C GLU A 465 51.70 31.97 18.42
N GLU A 466 52.80 31.27 18.11
CA GLU A 466 53.51 31.35 16.83
C GLU A 466 52.82 30.53 15.70
N GLN A 467 51.58 30.08 15.92
CA GLN A 467 50.76 29.26 15.01
C GLN A 467 51.39 27.93 14.58
N THR A 468 52.36 27.43 15.35
CA THR A 468 52.87 26.07 15.16
C THR A 468 51.90 25.09 15.81
N THR A 469 51.15 24.35 14.99
CA THR A 469 50.26 23.29 15.44
C THR A 469 51.00 21.96 15.52
N ARG A 470 50.95 21.30 16.69
CA ARG A 470 51.54 19.97 16.91
C ARG A 470 50.42 18.98 17.21
N LYS A 471 50.42 17.86 16.49
CA LYS A 471 49.51 16.73 16.70
C LYS A 471 50.21 15.62 17.47
N VAL A 472 49.60 15.14 18.54
CA VAL A 472 50.10 13.99 19.32
C VAL A 472 48.98 12.94 19.38
N GLU A 473 49.13 11.84 18.65
CA GLU A 473 48.16 10.75 18.63
C GLU A 473 48.14 9.99 19.97
N PHE A 474 46.96 9.51 20.36
CA PHE A 474 46.78 8.64 21.52
C PHE A 474 45.73 7.57 21.24
N ASP A 475 45.84 6.44 21.94
CA ASP A 475 44.88 5.33 21.82
C ASP A 475 43.74 5.50 22.82
N LEU A 476 42.52 5.18 22.39
CA LEU A 476 41.33 5.14 23.24
C LEU A 476 41.30 3.84 24.05
N ALA A 477 40.80 3.92 25.29
CA ALA A 477 40.48 2.76 26.09
C ALA A 477 39.20 2.08 25.56
N GLN A 478 38.77 0.99 26.21
CA GLN A 478 37.59 0.26 25.78
C GLN A 478 36.34 1.17 25.74
N ARG A 479 35.54 1.04 24.67
CA ARG A 479 34.28 1.79 24.47
C ARG A 479 34.45 3.31 24.39
N GLY A 480 35.55 3.82 23.84
CA GLY A 480 35.70 5.26 23.60
C GLY A 480 36.02 6.09 24.85
N GLN A 481 36.33 5.42 25.97
CA GLN A 481 36.82 6.11 27.16
C GLN A 481 38.22 6.68 26.92
N VAL A 482 38.42 7.92 27.35
CA VAL A 482 39.71 8.60 27.29
C VAL A 482 40.34 8.52 28.67
N GLU A 483 41.47 7.83 28.76
CA GLU A 483 42.40 7.87 29.90
C GLU A 483 43.80 8.15 29.36
N ALA A 484 43.97 9.34 28.77
CA ALA A 484 45.19 9.72 28.08
C ALA A 484 45.93 10.81 28.86
N VAL A 485 47.26 10.72 28.88
CA VAL A 485 48.11 11.68 29.56
C VAL A 485 49.08 12.29 28.56
N LEU A 486 48.99 13.61 28.37
CA LEU A 486 49.94 14.37 27.58
C LEU A 486 51.13 14.77 28.46
N ASP A 487 52.27 14.13 28.26
CA ASP A 487 53.53 14.41 28.97
C ASP A 487 54.40 15.40 28.17
N LEU A 488 54.44 16.66 28.60
CA LEU A 488 55.20 17.71 27.91
C LEU A 488 56.72 17.51 28.01
N ARG A 489 57.21 16.85 29.07
CA ARG A 489 58.64 16.55 29.22
C ARG A 489 59.10 15.53 28.18
N GLU A 490 58.28 14.52 27.90
CA GLU A 490 58.57 13.54 26.86
C GLU A 490 58.62 14.20 25.47
N GLN A 491 57.65 15.07 25.17
CA GLN A 491 57.62 15.84 23.92
C GLN A 491 58.82 16.76 23.74
N ALA A 492 59.38 17.30 24.84
CA ALA A 492 60.59 18.12 24.84
C ALA A 492 61.91 17.33 24.68
N THR A 493 61.88 16.01 24.90
CA THR A 493 63.08 15.15 24.93
C THR A 493 63.20 14.27 23.68
N GLN A 494 62.13 14.13 22.87
CA GLN A 494 62.16 13.34 21.64
C GLN A 494 63.18 13.89 20.62
N GLU A 495 64.19 13.08 20.27
CA GLU A 495 65.37 13.45 19.47
C GLU A 495 65.04 13.92 18.04
N SER A 496 63.95 13.46 17.44
CA SER A 496 63.59 13.78 16.05
C SER A 496 62.78 15.08 15.89
N ASN A 497 62.17 15.60 16.96
CA ASN A 497 61.32 16.81 16.91
C ASN A 497 61.06 17.39 18.32
N ALA A 498 62.12 17.80 19.02
CA ALA A 498 62.02 18.34 20.37
C ALA A 498 61.23 19.66 20.36
N TRP A 499 60.08 19.69 21.03
CA TRP A 499 59.27 20.90 21.19
C TRP A 499 59.31 21.36 22.63
N ARG A 500 59.99 22.50 22.84
CA ARG A 500 60.16 23.12 24.15
C ARG A 500 59.27 24.34 24.21
N LEU A 501 58.40 24.35 25.21
CA LEU A 501 57.58 25.51 25.52
C LEU A 501 58.44 26.53 26.26
N GLU A 502 58.39 27.77 25.78
CA GLU A 502 59.02 28.91 26.47
C GLU A 502 58.09 29.40 27.57
N THR A 503 58.66 29.69 28.73
CA THR A 503 57.94 30.30 29.86
C THR A 503 57.49 31.71 29.50
N GLY A 504 56.26 32.08 29.86
CA GLY A 504 55.64 33.37 29.57
C GLY A 504 54.75 33.40 28.32
N LYS A 505 54.59 32.28 27.61
CA LYS A 505 53.70 32.15 26.44
C LYS A 505 52.46 31.32 26.77
N SER A 506 51.37 31.54 26.03
CA SER A 506 50.16 30.70 26.12
C SER A 506 50.13 29.59 25.05
N ILE A 507 49.44 28.49 25.35
CA ILE A 507 49.11 27.43 24.39
C ILE A 507 47.62 27.14 24.40
N ILE A 508 47.09 26.75 23.24
CA ILE A 508 45.73 26.25 23.09
C ILE A 508 45.81 24.73 22.89
N LEU A 509 45.20 23.98 23.79
CA LEU A 509 45.07 22.53 23.72
C LEU A 509 43.63 22.16 23.38
N ALA A 510 43.43 21.39 22.31
CA ALA A 510 42.14 20.80 21.97
C ALA A 510 42.30 19.30 21.73
N VAL A 511 41.29 18.51 22.10
CA VAL A 511 41.20 17.10 21.71
C VAL A 511 40.41 17.01 20.42
N LYS A 512 40.97 16.33 19.42
CA LYS A 512 40.31 16.07 18.14
C LYS A 512 40.29 14.59 17.84
N SER A 513 39.26 14.16 17.13
CA SER A 513 39.09 12.78 16.71
C SER A 513 38.48 12.75 15.32
N ASP A 514 38.91 11.82 14.48
CA ASP A 514 38.27 11.56 13.19
C ASP A 514 37.46 10.26 13.22
N ASP A 515 36.42 10.23 12.40
CA ASP A 515 35.61 9.05 12.17
C ASP A 515 36.19 8.16 11.05
N LEU A 516 35.45 7.11 10.70
CA LEU A 516 35.80 6.19 9.62
C LEU A 516 35.29 6.65 8.24
N TYR A 517 34.70 7.85 8.13
CA TYR A 517 34.02 8.32 6.92
C TYR A 517 34.96 8.38 5.71
N ASP A 518 34.61 7.69 4.62
CA ASP A 518 35.47 7.49 3.45
C ASP A 518 34.89 7.98 2.12
N LEU A 519 33.72 8.62 2.13
CA LEU A 519 33.01 9.04 0.91
C LEU A 519 33.31 10.49 0.49
N GLY A 520 33.89 11.31 1.37
CA GLY A 520 34.28 12.70 1.11
C GLY A 520 35.77 12.89 0.83
N ASP A 521 36.20 14.15 0.72
CA ASP A 521 37.62 14.52 0.57
C ASP A 521 38.45 14.24 1.84
N ALA A 522 37.80 14.21 3.01
CA ALA A 522 38.40 13.91 4.30
C ALA A 522 37.36 13.27 5.24
N ALA A 523 37.84 12.52 6.25
CA ALA A 523 37.04 12.02 7.37
C ALA A 523 36.45 13.19 8.17
N ASN A 524 35.30 13.00 8.81
CA ASN A 524 34.73 14.04 9.65
C ASN A 524 35.53 14.14 10.94
N VAL A 525 35.86 15.37 11.33
CA VAL A 525 36.68 15.64 12.51
C VAL A 525 35.81 16.29 13.58
N GLY A 526 35.69 15.59 14.71
CA GLY A 526 35.17 16.13 15.95
C GLY A 526 36.23 16.96 16.68
N GLN A 527 35.78 18.01 17.35
CA GLN A 527 36.63 18.85 18.20
C GLN A 527 35.96 19.03 19.56
N GLY A 528 36.71 18.73 20.63
CA GLY A 528 36.29 19.00 22.00
C GLY A 528 36.59 20.44 22.44
N ASP A 529 36.47 20.68 23.74
CA ASP A 529 36.73 22.00 24.33
C ASP A 529 38.17 22.46 24.06
N GLU A 530 38.33 23.76 23.82
CA GLU A 530 39.62 24.43 23.70
C GLU A 530 40.07 24.95 25.06
N TYR A 531 41.25 24.52 25.50
CA TYR A 531 41.86 24.95 26.75
C TYR A 531 43.03 25.89 26.49
N SER A 532 42.90 27.15 26.92
CA SER A 532 44.00 28.11 26.93
C SER A 532 44.80 27.95 28.22
N LEU A 533 46.06 27.56 28.10
CA LEU A 533 46.97 27.30 29.22
C LEU A 533 48.19 28.23 29.13
N ASP A 534 48.44 28.96 30.21
CA ASP A 534 49.60 29.83 30.34
C ASP A 534 50.81 29.03 30.82
N VAL A 535 51.92 29.06 30.07
CA VAL A 535 53.14 28.36 30.43
C VAL A 535 53.94 29.24 31.39
N VAL A 536 53.97 28.89 32.67
CA VAL A 536 54.62 29.66 33.74
C VAL A 536 55.82 28.92 34.33
N THR A 537 56.68 29.64 35.05
CA THR A 537 57.75 29.00 35.84
C THR A 537 57.17 28.23 37.03
N SER A 538 57.92 27.26 37.56
CA SER A 538 57.50 26.51 38.76
C SER A 538 57.22 27.43 39.96
N ASP A 539 58.01 28.49 40.15
CA ASP A 539 57.85 29.43 41.26
C ASP A 539 56.61 30.32 41.08
N GLU A 540 56.32 30.76 39.86
CA GLU A 540 55.09 31.52 39.56
C GLU A 540 53.83 30.68 39.73
N LEU A 541 53.85 29.41 39.32
CA LEU A 541 52.71 28.51 39.53
C LEU A 541 52.44 28.32 41.03
N LEU A 542 53.50 28.13 41.84
CA LEU A 542 53.36 28.02 43.29
C LEU A 542 52.73 29.26 43.90
N ALA A 543 53.18 30.46 43.50
CA ALA A 543 52.60 31.72 43.98
C ALA A 543 51.11 31.84 43.65
N LEU A 544 50.69 31.42 42.45
CA LEU A 544 49.27 31.38 42.06
C LEU A 544 48.46 30.39 42.90
N LEU A 545 49.01 29.19 43.15
CA LEU A 545 48.36 28.18 43.97
C LEU A 545 48.26 28.64 45.44
N GLU A 546 49.29 29.28 45.99
CA GLU A 546 49.30 29.83 47.35
C GLU A 546 48.30 30.97 47.52
N ALA A 547 48.15 31.84 46.52
CA ALA A 547 47.10 32.84 46.50
C ALA A 547 45.69 32.21 46.53
N ASN A 548 45.51 31.08 45.83
CA ASN A 548 44.27 30.30 45.86
C ASN A 548 44.06 29.62 47.22
N GLU A 549 45.09 29.02 47.81
CA GLU A 549 45.05 28.43 49.16
C GLU A 549 44.62 29.47 50.20
N LEU A 550 45.16 30.69 50.15
CA LEU A 550 44.79 31.79 51.04
C LEU A 550 43.31 32.19 50.90
N ASN A 551 42.80 32.23 49.67
CA ASN A 551 41.38 32.53 49.42
C ASN A 551 40.47 31.41 49.96
N LEU A 552 40.85 30.14 49.79
CA LEU A 552 40.11 29.00 50.36
C LEU A 552 40.10 29.03 51.88
N LYS A 553 41.23 29.37 52.50
CA LYS A 553 41.33 29.56 53.95
C LYS A 553 40.40 30.66 54.46
N ARG A 554 40.41 31.85 53.83
CA ARG A 554 39.48 32.94 54.18
C ARG A 554 38.02 32.51 54.07
N ARG A 555 37.69 31.74 53.04
CA ARG A 555 36.36 31.15 52.88
C ARG A 555 36.04 30.21 54.04
N PHE A 556 36.96 29.31 54.41
CA PHE A 556 36.77 28.40 55.53
C PHE A 556 36.62 29.11 56.89
N GLU A 557 37.39 30.17 57.14
CA GLU A 557 37.23 31.04 58.32
C GLU A 557 35.84 31.67 58.38
N GLN A 558 35.30 32.11 57.24
CA GLN A 558 33.93 32.59 57.16
C GLN A 558 32.92 31.51 57.55
N VAL A 559 33.08 30.27 57.05
CA VAL A 559 32.20 29.14 57.43
C VAL A 559 32.27 28.88 58.93
N ILE A 560 33.47 28.89 59.52
CA ILE A 560 33.65 28.76 60.99
C ILE A 560 32.89 29.86 61.73
N SER A 561 32.97 31.11 61.27
CA SER A 561 32.26 32.24 61.88
C SER A 561 30.73 32.08 61.79
N GLU A 562 30.21 31.62 60.66
CA GLU A 562 28.78 31.35 60.47
C GLU A 562 28.30 30.18 61.37
N MET A 563 29.13 29.15 61.52
CA MET A 563 28.86 28.03 62.43
C MET A 563 28.89 28.45 63.90
N LYS A 564 29.82 29.32 64.32
CA LYS A 564 29.82 29.93 65.66
C LYS A 564 28.52 30.67 65.94
N SER A 565 28.06 31.48 65.00
CA SER A 565 26.77 32.17 65.11
C SER A 565 25.60 31.20 65.25
N THR A 566 25.64 30.08 64.55
CA THR A 566 24.59 29.05 64.61
C THR A 566 24.57 28.34 65.95
N ARG A 567 25.74 27.93 66.47
CA ARG A 567 25.88 27.39 67.83
C ARG A 567 25.37 28.38 68.88
N ASP A 568 25.72 29.66 68.77
CA ASP A 568 25.28 30.68 69.73
C ASP A 568 23.76 30.86 69.75
N ARG A 569 23.07 30.65 68.62
CA ARG A 569 21.61 30.62 68.56
C ARG A 569 21.03 29.39 69.27
N LEU A 570 21.63 28.21 69.09
CA LEU A 570 21.23 26.99 69.80
C LEU A 570 21.47 27.09 71.30
N LEU A 571 22.56 27.76 71.72
CA LEU A 571 22.82 28.06 73.14
C LEU A 571 21.75 28.96 73.76
N ARG A 572 21.29 29.99 73.02
CA ARG A 572 20.17 30.84 73.46
C ARG A 572 18.88 30.04 73.58
N LEU A 573 18.58 29.22 72.58
CA LEU A 573 17.43 28.30 72.60
C LEU A 573 17.50 27.34 73.81
N GLN A 574 18.68 26.81 74.14
CA GLN A 574 18.90 25.96 75.31
C GLN A 574 18.64 26.72 76.62
N ALA A 575 19.11 27.98 76.72
CA ALA A 575 18.87 28.83 77.88
C ALA A 575 17.38 29.15 78.06
N ASP A 576 16.65 29.41 76.97
CA ASP A 576 15.21 29.66 76.97
C ASP A 576 14.36 28.45 77.41
N LEU A 577 14.95 27.24 77.42
CA LEU A 577 14.30 26.01 77.86
C LEU A 577 14.58 25.69 79.34
N GLN A 578 15.44 26.45 80.03
CA GLN A 578 15.74 26.23 81.45
C GLN A 578 14.63 26.77 82.36
N PRO A 579 14.19 26.02 83.38
CA PRO A 579 13.03 26.35 84.22
C PRO A 579 13.19 27.60 85.11
N ASN A 580 14.41 28.14 85.27
CA ASN A 580 14.67 29.31 86.11
C ASN A 580 14.81 30.63 85.31
N ALA A 581 14.72 30.62 83.98
CA ALA A 581 14.90 31.82 83.16
C ALA A 581 13.67 32.75 83.14
N SER A 582 12.51 32.27 83.63
CA SER A 582 11.23 32.99 83.54
C SER A 582 11.07 34.17 84.49
N ASP A 583 11.93 34.35 85.50
CA ASP A 583 11.73 35.39 86.53
C ASP A 583 12.65 36.62 86.43
N GLU A 584 13.79 36.59 85.72
CA GLU A 584 14.75 37.72 85.72
C GLU A 584 14.97 38.41 84.37
N SER A 585 14.45 37.89 83.25
CA SER A 585 14.72 38.42 81.90
C SER A 585 13.55 39.17 81.24
N ALA A 586 12.44 39.38 81.94
CA ALA A 586 11.29 40.09 81.37
C ALA A 586 11.57 41.60 81.30
N GLU A 587 12.08 42.08 80.16
CA GLU A 587 12.00 43.49 79.82
C GLU A 587 10.51 43.93 79.82
N PRO A 588 10.18 45.08 80.43
CA PRO A 588 8.79 45.54 80.56
C PRO A 588 8.30 46.11 79.23
N GLY A 589 7.97 45.24 78.28
CA GLY A 589 7.54 45.65 76.94
C GLY A 589 6.67 44.66 76.17
N ASP A 590 6.72 43.35 76.44
CA ASP A 590 6.09 42.36 75.55
C ASP A 590 5.19 41.36 76.28
N GLN A 591 3.96 41.80 76.62
CA GLN A 591 2.98 40.99 77.36
C GLN A 591 1.95 40.25 76.49
N ASN A 592 2.19 40.05 75.19
CA ASN A 592 1.19 39.39 74.31
C ASN A 592 1.76 38.35 73.33
N VAL A 593 2.86 37.66 73.66
CA VAL A 593 3.30 36.51 72.85
C VAL A 593 2.56 35.25 73.28
N SER A 594 1.76 34.67 72.38
CA SER A 594 1.05 33.41 72.60
C SER A 594 2.04 32.24 72.74
N ASN A 595 1.73 31.24 73.58
CA ASN A 595 2.56 30.02 73.69
C ASN A 595 2.79 29.34 72.33
N GLU A 596 1.83 29.42 71.41
CA GLU A 596 1.94 28.90 70.04
C GLU A 596 2.98 29.67 69.20
N GLN A 597 3.13 30.97 69.45
CA GLN A 597 4.16 31.80 68.80
C GLN A 597 5.56 31.45 69.33
N ILE A 598 5.71 31.11 70.60
CA ILE A 598 6.99 30.67 71.18
C ILE A 598 7.44 29.34 70.57
N TRP A 599 6.54 28.36 70.44
CA TRP A 599 6.86 27.07 69.82
C TRP A 599 7.22 27.20 68.33
N SER A 600 6.46 27.99 67.56
CA SER A 600 6.78 28.24 66.15
C SER A 600 8.13 28.96 65.97
N LEU A 601 8.50 29.88 66.87
CA LEU A 601 9.84 30.51 66.86
C LEU A 601 10.96 29.49 67.13
N ARG A 602 10.76 28.54 68.05
CA ARG A 602 11.73 27.47 68.34
C ARG A 602 11.93 26.53 67.15
N VAL A 603 10.83 26.08 66.54
CA VAL A 603 10.88 25.27 65.30
C VAL A 603 11.65 26.02 64.21
N LEU A 604 11.35 27.30 64.00
CA LEU A 604 12.02 28.13 63.00
C LEU A 604 13.51 28.36 63.29
N GLN A 605 13.90 28.45 64.57
CA GLN A 605 15.33 28.54 64.95
C GLN A 605 16.08 27.24 64.62
N VAL A 606 15.50 26.07 64.91
CA VAL A 606 16.11 24.76 64.59
C VAL A 606 16.15 24.53 63.08
N GLN A 607 15.08 24.86 62.35
CA GLN A 607 15.07 24.79 60.88
C GLN A 607 16.17 25.65 60.26
N ARG A 608 16.37 26.89 60.76
CA ARG A 608 17.46 27.75 60.30
C ARG A 608 18.84 27.18 60.63
N ALA A 609 19.00 26.56 61.80
CA ALA A 609 20.25 25.89 62.16
C ALA A 609 20.55 24.72 61.21
N ASN A 610 19.53 23.93 60.88
CA ASN A 610 19.67 22.80 59.96
C ASN A 610 20.02 23.27 58.52
N GLN A 611 19.30 24.28 58.01
CA GLN A 611 19.61 24.89 56.70
C GLN A 611 21.03 25.48 56.65
N GLN A 612 21.48 26.13 57.72
CA GLN A 612 22.84 26.63 57.81
C GLN A 612 23.86 25.49 57.90
N GLY A 613 23.52 24.38 58.55
CA GLY A 613 24.31 23.15 58.55
C GLY A 613 24.52 22.59 57.15
N ASP A 614 23.46 22.48 56.35
CA ASP A 614 23.53 22.02 54.96
C ASP A 614 24.46 22.91 54.12
N LYS A 615 24.30 24.23 54.26
CA LYS A 615 25.13 25.22 53.58
C LYS A 615 26.60 25.05 53.97
N SER A 616 26.91 25.03 55.26
CA SER A 616 28.28 24.89 55.76
C SER A 616 28.91 23.58 55.32
N ARG A 617 28.16 22.46 55.33
CA ARG A 617 28.63 21.14 54.87
C ARG A 617 29.07 21.19 53.41
N LEU A 618 28.22 21.71 52.52
CA LEU A 618 28.52 21.84 51.08
C LEU A 618 29.69 22.79 50.81
N GLU A 619 29.81 23.88 51.58
CA GLU A 619 30.94 24.81 51.45
C GLU A 619 32.26 24.16 51.88
N ILE A 620 32.26 23.35 52.94
CA ILE A 620 33.45 22.61 53.40
C ILE A 620 33.83 21.53 52.39
N GLU A 621 32.85 20.78 51.86
CA GLU A 621 33.07 19.80 50.79
C GLU A 621 33.69 20.47 49.55
N GLY A 622 33.18 21.65 49.16
CA GLY A 622 33.75 22.44 48.08
C GLY A 622 35.17 22.95 48.37
N VAL A 623 35.48 23.32 49.62
CA VAL A 623 36.84 23.71 50.02
C VAL A 623 37.78 22.50 49.98
N ALA A 624 37.35 21.33 50.47
CA ALA A 624 38.14 20.10 50.40
C ALA A 624 38.47 19.71 48.95
N ALA A 625 37.47 19.73 48.07
CA ALA A 625 37.64 19.46 46.64
C ALA A 625 38.58 20.47 45.96
N ALA A 626 38.52 21.75 46.35
CA ALA A 626 39.41 22.76 45.82
C ALA A 626 40.87 22.57 46.28
N PHE A 627 41.11 22.18 47.54
CA PHE A 627 42.45 21.80 48.01
C PHE A 627 42.97 20.54 47.32
N GLU A 628 42.11 19.55 47.06
CA GLU A 628 42.47 18.37 46.29
C GLU A 628 42.87 18.73 44.86
N ASN A 629 42.14 19.65 44.21
CA ASN A 629 42.51 20.15 42.89
C ASN A 629 43.88 20.86 42.90
N ILE A 630 44.18 21.66 43.94
CA ILE A 630 45.52 22.26 44.12
C ILE A 630 46.59 21.18 44.25
N ARG A 631 46.33 20.12 45.04
CA ARG A 631 47.24 18.98 45.20
C ARG A 631 47.49 18.27 43.87
N GLU A 632 46.45 18.02 43.08
CA GLU A 632 46.57 17.44 41.74
C GLU A 632 47.37 18.35 40.80
N GLN A 633 47.13 19.66 40.83
CA GLN A 633 47.91 20.63 40.03
C GLN A 633 49.40 20.60 40.37
N ILE A 634 49.76 20.48 41.64
CA ILE A 634 51.17 20.35 42.09
C ILE A 634 51.79 19.05 41.53
N ILE A 635 51.06 17.93 41.61
CA ILE A 635 51.51 16.63 41.10
C ILE A 635 51.71 16.67 39.59
N ASN A 636 50.68 17.13 38.87
CA ASN A 636 50.64 17.19 37.41
C ASN A 636 51.71 18.13 36.84
N ASN A 637 51.94 19.28 37.47
CA ASN A 637 52.96 20.22 37.04
C ASN A 637 54.38 19.88 37.49
N ARG A 638 54.56 18.78 38.24
CA ARG A 638 55.85 18.31 38.80
C ARG A 638 56.57 19.38 39.61
N VAL A 639 55.81 20.17 40.36
CA VAL A 639 56.36 21.21 41.21
C VAL A 639 56.39 20.68 42.64
N ASP A 640 57.53 20.88 43.31
CA ASP A 640 57.74 20.65 44.75
C ASP A 640 57.90 19.20 45.29
N THR A 641 58.24 19.14 46.57
CA THR A 641 58.65 18.03 47.44
C THR A 641 57.49 17.13 47.88
N GLU A 642 57.74 15.81 47.89
CA GLU A 642 56.73 14.79 48.22
C GLU A 642 56.06 14.99 49.59
N GLU A 643 56.76 15.62 50.53
CA GLU A 643 56.24 15.95 51.86
C GLU A 643 55.09 16.97 51.83
N ARG A 644 55.09 17.96 50.92
CA ARG A 644 54.00 18.94 50.83
C ARG A 644 52.69 18.28 50.39
N LYS A 645 52.76 17.37 49.42
CA LYS A 645 51.61 16.62 48.89
C LYS A 645 50.95 15.77 49.98
N ILE A 646 51.76 15.04 50.75
CA ILE A 646 51.30 14.19 51.84
C ILE A 646 50.68 15.04 52.97
N ARG A 647 51.28 16.19 53.28
CA ARG A 647 50.74 17.11 54.31
C ARG A 647 49.38 17.68 53.92
N LEU A 648 49.22 18.20 52.69
CA LEU A 648 47.94 18.72 52.20
C LEU A 648 46.84 17.66 52.28
N GLN A 649 47.14 16.43 51.87
CA GLN A 649 46.19 15.32 51.95
C GLN A 649 45.79 15.00 53.39
N ASN A 650 46.77 14.61 54.23
CA ASN A 650 46.50 14.04 55.54
C ASN A 650 46.07 15.08 56.59
N GLN A 651 46.50 16.34 56.46
CA GLN A 651 46.28 17.36 57.49
C GLN A 651 45.16 18.35 57.14
N ILE A 652 44.76 18.44 55.87
CA ILE A 652 43.72 19.37 55.41
C ILE A 652 42.59 18.62 54.70
N ILE A 653 42.87 17.94 53.60
CA ILE A 653 41.82 17.40 52.71
C ILE A 653 41.04 16.27 53.38
N ASP A 654 41.73 15.27 53.96
CA ASP A 654 41.08 14.13 54.61
C ASP A 654 40.26 14.57 55.84
N PRO A 655 40.78 15.43 56.76
CA PRO A 655 39.99 15.95 57.87
C PRO A 655 38.77 16.78 57.44
N LEU A 656 38.88 17.65 56.42
CA LEU A 656 37.73 18.42 55.93
C LEU A 656 36.65 17.50 55.34
N SER A 657 37.06 16.51 54.55
CA SER A 657 36.15 15.52 53.98
C SER A 657 35.47 14.70 55.07
N GLN A 658 36.21 14.30 56.11
CA GLN A 658 35.64 13.59 57.25
C GLN A 658 34.60 14.43 58.00
N ILE A 659 34.89 15.71 58.26
CA ILE A 659 33.94 16.63 58.89
C ILE A 659 32.64 16.73 58.06
N ALA A 660 32.77 16.89 56.74
CA ALA A 660 31.62 17.06 55.84
C ALA A 660 30.79 15.77 55.64
N ILE A 661 31.42 14.60 55.59
CA ILE A 661 30.76 13.32 55.29
C ILE A 661 30.22 12.63 56.55
N GLU A 662 30.88 12.78 57.70
CA GLU A 662 30.53 12.06 58.94
C GLU A 662 29.89 12.98 59.99
N GLN A 663 30.59 14.05 60.39
CA GLN A 663 30.20 14.84 61.57
C GLN A 663 28.99 15.76 61.32
N PHE A 664 28.93 16.42 60.16
CA PHE A 664 27.78 17.26 59.80
C PHE A 664 26.47 16.45 59.70
N PRO A 665 26.40 15.32 58.96
CA PRO A 665 25.19 14.52 58.89
C PRO A 665 24.70 14.02 60.25
N GLN A 666 25.62 13.65 61.15
CA GLN A 666 25.26 13.26 62.52
C GLN A 666 24.58 14.42 63.27
N TRP A 667 25.20 15.60 63.27
CA TRP A 667 24.63 16.79 63.92
C TRP A 667 23.28 17.21 63.32
N GLN A 668 23.15 17.12 62.00
CA GLN A 668 21.90 17.43 61.30
C GLN A 668 20.78 16.47 61.69
N GLN A 669 21.08 15.18 61.86
CA GLN A 669 20.09 14.21 62.34
C GLN A 669 19.57 14.61 63.74
N THR A 670 20.45 15.03 64.65
CA THR A 670 20.06 15.55 65.97
C THR A 670 19.17 16.79 65.85
N LEU A 671 19.44 17.70 64.91
CA LEU A 671 18.58 18.87 64.65
C LEU A 671 17.21 18.50 64.08
N VAL A 672 17.14 17.49 63.20
CA VAL A 672 15.87 16.97 62.66
C VAL A 672 15.02 16.37 63.77
N ASP A 673 15.63 15.56 64.64
CA ASP A 673 14.96 14.97 65.80
C ASP A 673 14.48 16.07 66.78
N LEU A 674 15.29 17.12 66.98
CA LEU A 674 14.93 18.28 67.81
C LEU A 674 13.74 19.05 67.23
N GLN A 675 13.74 19.25 65.91
CA GLN A 675 12.63 19.91 65.21
C GLN A 675 11.32 19.14 65.42
N ALA A 676 11.35 17.81 65.29
CA ALA A 676 10.17 16.96 65.50
C ALA A 676 9.60 17.07 66.92
N GLN A 677 10.47 17.16 67.95
CA GLN A 677 10.03 17.38 69.34
C GLN A 677 9.36 18.75 69.52
N PHE A 678 9.90 19.80 68.91
CA PHE A 678 9.30 21.14 69.00
C PHE A 678 8.01 21.29 68.20
N GLU A 679 7.87 20.61 67.06
CA GLU A 679 6.59 20.52 66.33
C GLU A 679 5.50 19.81 67.15
N ALA A 680 5.90 18.86 68.01
CA ALA A 680 5.03 18.22 68.99
C ALA A 680 4.79 19.05 70.27
N ASN A 681 5.34 20.26 70.36
CA ASN A 681 5.32 21.14 71.54
C ASN A 681 5.95 20.50 72.81
N VAL A 682 6.97 19.64 72.63
CA VAL A 682 7.69 18.97 73.72
C VAL A 682 9.05 19.65 73.94
N ALA A 683 9.34 20.03 75.19
CA ALA A 683 10.62 20.62 75.56
C ALA A 683 11.64 19.51 75.87
N ASP A 684 12.52 19.21 74.92
CA ASP A 684 13.57 18.19 75.07
C ASP A 684 14.93 18.84 75.39
N GLN A 685 15.19 19.05 76.68
CA GLN A 685 16.47 19.58 77.16
C GLN A 685 17.69 18.70 76.85
N PRO A 686 17.66 17.36 77.02
CA PRO A 686 18.83 16.54 76.70
C PRO A 686 19.15 16.58 75.21
N LEU A 687 18.16 16.56 74.33
CA LEU A 687 18.39 16.60 72.88
C LEU A 687 18.86 17.99 72.39
N THR A 688 18.36 19.07 73.02
CA THR A 688 18.90 20.43 72.77
C THR A 688 20.35 20.55 73.25
N THR A 689 20.70 19.91 74.37
CA THR A 689 22.07 19.90 74.90
C THR A 689 23.00 19.11 73.99
N ALA A 690 22.56 17.94 73.50
CA ALA A 690 23.30 17.16 72.51
C ALA A 690 23.57 17.97 71.23
N ALA A 691 22.57 18.67 70.69
CA ALA A 691 22.75 19.52 69.50
C ALA A 691 23.79 20.65 69.70
N VAL A 692 23.92 21.18 70.91
CA VAL A 692 24.92 22.20 71.25
C VAL A 692 26.31 21.58 71.44
N GLU A 693 26.40 20.42 72.10
CA GLU A 693 27.65 19.68 72.31
C GLU A 693 28.26 19.23 70.98
N GLU A 694 27.45 18.62 70.11
CA GLU A 694 27.87 18.22 68.76
C GLU A 694 28.32 19.43 67.92
N ALA A 695 27.63 20.58 68.03
CA ALA A 695 28.07 21.81 67.37
C ALA A 695 29.41 22.32 67.89
N ASN A 696 29.73 22.11 69.18
CA ASN A 696 31.03 22.45 69.75
C ASN A 696 32.12 21.49 69.26
N GLU A 697 31.86 20.19 69.23
CA GLU A 697 32.79 19.18 68.71
C GLU A 697 33.14 19.46 67.24
N LEU A 698 32.13 19.78 66.44
CA LEU A 698 32.30 20.12 65.04
C LEU A 698 33.14 21.40 64.87
N LEU A 699 32.86 22.46 65.65
CA LEU A 699 33.67 23.67 65.64
C LEU A 699 35.13 23.42 66.08
N LEU A 700 35.35 22.57 67.07
CA LEU A 700 36.70 22.19 67.51
C LEU A 700 37.45 21.45 66.40
N ALA A 701 36.79 20.53 65.68
CA ALA A 701 37.38 19.85 64.54
C ALA A 701 37.72 20.83 63.41
N MET A 702 36.83 21.76 63.08
CA MET A 702 37.07 22.80 62.07
C MET A 702 38.23 23.73 62.46
N GLU A 703 38.28 24.18 63.72
CA GLU A 703 39.38 25.02 64.22
C GLU A 703 40.71 24.28 64.25
N ALA A 704 40.71 22.97 64.53
CA ALA A 704 41.91 22.15 64.46
C ALA A 704 42.49 22.12 63.04
N VAL A 705 41.63 21.97 62.01
CA VAL A 705 42.04 22.04 60.61
C VAL A 705 42.53 23.43 60.23
N LEU A 706 41.84 24.49 60.65
CA LEU A 706 42.27 25.87 60.40
C LEU A 706 43.65 26.16 61.00
N ASN A 707 43.92 25.66 62.21
CA ASN A 707 45.23 25.76 62.84
C ASN A 707 46.30 25.03 62.03
N LYS A 708 46.00 23.88 61.44
CA LYS A 708 46.93 23.18 60.54
C LYS A 708 47.20 23.98 59.27
N MET A 709 46.20 24.65 58.70
CA MET A 709 46.42 25.58 57.58
C MET A 709 47.36 26.73 57.96
N LEU A 710 47.18 27.33 59.14
CA LEU A 710 48.04 28.42 59.65
C LEU A 710 49.49 27.98 59.92
N GLU A 711 49.68 26.79 60.50
CA GLU A 711 51.00 26.20 60.69
C GLU A 711 51.73 25.98 59.35
N LEU A 712 51.01 25.58 58.30
CA LEU A 712 51.58 25.37 56.98
C LEU A 712 51.90 26.67 56.27
N GLU A 713 51.04 27.69 56.39
CA GLU A 713 51.29 29.03 55.84
C GLU A 713 52.54 29.65 56.47
N THR A 714 52.64 29.66 57.80
CA THR A 714 53.81 30.21 58.50
C THR A 714 55.11 29.46 58.16
N TYR A 715 55.04 28.14 57.97
CA TYR A 715 56.17 27.37 57.47
C TYR A 715 56.57 27.78 56.04
N ASN A 716 55.60 27.94 55.14
CA ASN A 716 55.84 28.33 53.76
C ASN A 716 56.38 29.77 53.67
N GLU A 717 55.83 30.72 54.42
CA GLU A 717 56.34 32.09 54.51
C GLU A 717 57.81 32.13 54.96
N LEU A 718 58.19 31.28 55.93
CA LEU A 718 59.57 31.15 56.36
C LEU A 718 60.46 30.54 55.29
N VAL A 719 59.98 29.53 54.55
CA VAL A 719 60.72 28.92 53.44
C VAL A 719 60.89 29.92 52.29
N ASP A 720 59.87 30.71 51.97
CA ASP A 720 59.93 31.73 50.93
C ASP A 720 60.82 32.90 51.33
N LEU A 721 60.83 33.31 52.60
CA LEU A 721 61.80 34.27 53.12
C LEU A 721 63.23 33.73 52.97
N VAL A 722 63.46 32.44 53.22
CA VAL A 722 64.78 31.84 53.00
C VAL A 722 65.12 31.79 51.50
N ARG A 723 64.17 31.43 50.63
CA ARG A 723 64.37 31.42 49.17
C ARG A 723 64.62 32.82 48.60
N SER A 724 63.91 33.83 49.08
CA SER A 724 64.12 35.23 48.66
C SER A 724 65.49 35.71 49.09
N ILE A 725 65.92 35.42 50.32
CA ILE A 725 67.29 35.71 50.78
C ILE A 725 68.34 34.98 49.91
N ILE A 726 68.09 33.72 49.52
CA ILE A 726 69.01 32.98 48.62
C ILE A 726 69.05 33.63 47.24
N ARG A 727 67.91 34.04 46.67
CA ARG A 727 67.84 34.76 45.38
C ARG A 727 68.56 36.09 45.46
N GLU A 728 68.29 36.93 46.47
CA GLU A 728 68.98 38.19 46.69
C GLU A 728 70.50 37.99 46.85
N GLN A 729 70.93 36.96 47.58
CA GLN A 729 72.36 36.61 47.67
C GLN A 729 72.96 36.21 46.33
N SER A 730 72.22 35.45 45.51
CA SER A 730 72.67 35.06 44.18
C SER A 730 72.76 36.25 43.22
N GLU A 731 71.77 37.15 43.23
CA GLU A 731 71.77 38.38 42.44
C GLU A 731 72.94 39.29 42.87
N ILE A 732 73.15 39.49 44.17
CA ILE A 732 74.31 40.26 44.68
C ILE A 732 75.63 39.59 44.28
N ALA A 733 75.72 38.26 44.30
CA ALA A 733 76.92 37.53 43.89
C ALA A 733 77.20 37.69 42.39
N ASP A 734 76.17 37.65 41.55
CA ASP A 734 76.26 37.86 40.11
C ASP A 734 76.61 39.32 39.78
N GLU A 735 75.96 40.29 40.41
CA GLU A 735 76.32 41.71 40.31
C GLU A 735 77.78 41.96 40.74
N THR A 736 78.23 41.33 41.83
CA THR A 736 79.62 41.45 42.31
C THR A 736 80.60 40.82 41.32
N ASN A 737 80.26 39.68 40.72
CA ASN A 737 81.07 39.03 39.70
C ASN A 737 81.14 39.87 38.42
N ASP A 738 80.04 40.47 38.00
CA ASP A 738 79.99 41.32 36.82
C ASP A 738 80.73 42.64 37.04
N GLN A 739 80.63 43.26 38.23
CA GLN A 739 81.48 44.39 38.61
C GLN A 739 82.96 44.01 38.64
N ARG A 740 83.32 42.83 39.16
CA ARG A 740 84.72 42.33 39.12
C ARG A 740 85.22 42.13 37.70
N LYS A 741 84.40 41.57 36.80
CA LYS A 741 84.73 41.43 35.37
C LYS A 741 84.89 42.79 34.69
N GLN A 742 84.01 43.75 34.97
CA GLN A 742 84.12 45.12 34.45
C GLN A 742 85.39 45.82 34.94
N LYS A 743 85.73 45.69 36.22
CA LYS A 743 86.94 46.30 36.82
C LYS A 743 88.23 45.62 36.34
N ALA A 744 88.20 44.31 36.10
CA ALA A 744 89.31 43.59 35.48
C ALA A 744 89.50 44.00 34.01
N ARG A 745 88.41 44.25 33.26
CA ARG A 745 88.49 44.81 31.91
C ARG A 745 89.06 46.23 31.90
N SER A 746 88.62 47.10 32.80
CA SER A 746 89.15 48.48 32.86
C SER A 746 90.64 48.53 33.20
N LEU A 747 91.13 47.62 34.05
CA LEU A 747 92.57 47.51 34.38
C LEU A 747 93.44 46.87 33.28
N LEU A 748 92.82 46.27 32.25
CA LEU A 748 93.51 45.78 31.06
C LEU A 748 93.51 46.81 29.92
N GLU A 749 92.66 47.84 30.02
CA GLU A 749 92.55 48.93 29.04
C GLU A 749 93.40 50.17 29.42
N ASP A 750 93.80 50.29 30.70
CA ASP A 750 94.86 51.19 31.20
C ASP A 750 96.24 50.51 31.15
#